data_AF-A0A914W5M2-F1
#
_entry.id   AF-A0A914W5M2-F1
#
_cell.length_a   1.000
_cell.length_b   1.000
_cell.length_c   1.000
_cell.angle_alpha   90.00
_cell.angle_beta   90.00
_cell.angle_gamma   90.00
#
_symmetry.space_group_name_H-M   'P 1'
#
loop_
_entity.id
_entity.type
_entity.pdbx_description
1 polymer ?
#
loop_
_entity_poly.entity_id
_entity_poly.type
_entity_poly.pdbx_seq_one_letter_code
_entity_poly.pdbx_strand_id
1 'polypeptide(L)'
;MVRFTLLLWLMVHAGDGQRIDLTGSEWSFRGSDPEVAKFAGPAHVPGDIFTDMRNAKLIPDPLIGNNGESLQWIASSNWTYERVFNVDAALLKRSSLVFVSEGLDTVADVLINGLLVATCDNQFRAVVVDVKRVLKAGDNTLTVHFQSPVTYAKRREEQYTLSVGHSVPPSCPLTVQHGQCHANFIRKAQSSFSWDWGPSFPTVGLWKNVFIEPVDYCFFRRISAVPVRAADDGAWSVHVELFLYCAEAVDIAATVRIPELAIRQSVTVRSTGGGPTVVSLNLIVPSGDVQLWWPNGYGAQKLYDVQASLTFPDEKPIMSDIIQIGFRSVRLVQDLVDDKNASKGRTFFFEINDVPVFLKGSNWIPADPFQSRVDKNRLEFLFASMREANMNAVRVWGGGVYESDMFYRLADKAGIMIWQDAMFACALYPTNAEFLSNVGAELVEQVNRLKYHPSIVIWAGNNENEVAIRGHWWREENFPEDAMVKDYVKLYKDTIAPIVREVDFGSRPYVLSSPSNGVETEMEGGVAREPGDPAFGDIHFYDYLNDAWKESTFMIPRCASEYGYQSLPTGATLRQAIGTDDWNYFGSLLLHRQHHIAGNIEMLFMAFSHFAIPGCRAKFAEGRTFHDAYDTLAVCPSNLLNDTSFLDAMIYLSQMHQGIAYQAQTEHYRRWRSDLNGAGLGKTMCALYWQLNDIWAAPSWSSIDHGLRWKATHYFARRFFAPLIVSLYMDETDTLRVTVVSDLTTDVPNATVVIDQLAYSNGFTPVYTYRVKMNIRALSAVGVPLTERVHKKRSVKAQSTDFIIRARLLDSSGSVISPDSVLLPNRLFDVGPDAFGDVTALKVSETGEAGRVKIVLSSKAIAPLVWLEVEDALGWFDDNAFTMTTATKTVVFHSWYGNVTADQVRQALSIVSLKDCWAPSDRPKCSLIGIGSGFVMRLGRISLLLEGQRVTSGRPVASVVIDEAVVGPASAVATANDGQTSSTPTRRRPAVPAVYPLLHSQLALLVSHQ
;
A
#
# COMPACT_ATOMS: atom_id res chain seq x y z
N MET A 1 4.29 -25.28 -38.14
CA MET A 1 2.83 -25.46 -37.97
C MET A 1 2.19 -24.36 -37.12
N VAL A 2 2.50 -24.21 -35.83
CA VAL A 2 1.79 -23.31 -34.88
C VAL A 2 1.42 -21.91 -35.41
N ARG A 3 2.31 -21.22 -36.16
CA ARG A 3 2.00 -19.88 -36.73
C ARG A 3 0.94 -19.83 -37.84
N PHE A 4 0.58 -20.95 -38.47
CA PHE A 4 -0.45 -20.98 -39.51
C PHE A 4 -1.88 -21.12 -38.95
N THR A 5 -2.03 -21.66 -37.74
CA THR A 5 -3.36 -21.92 -37.15
C THR A 5 -4.05 -20.63 -36.67
N LEU A 6 -3.29 -19.62 -36.20
CA LEU A 6 -3.85 -18.33 -35.76
C LEU A 6 -4.49 -17.55 -36.92
N LEU A 7 -3.86 -17.55 -38.10
CA LEU A 7 -4.33 -16.79 -39.26
C LEU A 7 -5.65 -17.32 -39.84
N LEU A 8 -5.94 -18.62 -39.72
CA LEU A 8 -7.23 -19.18 -40.09
C LEU A 8 -8.36 -18.84 -39.10
N TRP A 9 -8.03 -18.58 -37.83
CA TRP A 9 -9.03 -18.18 -36.83
C TRP A 9 -9.55 -16.76 -37.06
N LEU A 10 -8.70 -15.88 -37.60
CA LEU A 10 -8.98 -14.47 -37.87
C LEU A 10 -9.72 -14.19 -39.19
N MET A 11 -10.02 -15.20 -40.02
CA MET A 11 -10.60 -15.01 -41.37
C MET A 11 -11.88 -15.82 -41.66
N VAL A 12 -12.57 -16.33 -40.63
CA VAL A 12 -13.76 -17.20 -40.82
C VAL A 12 -15.02 -16.70 -40.06
N HIS A 13 -14.93 -15.63 -39.26
CA HIS A 13 -16.08 -15.06 -38.52
C HIS A 13 -16.25 -13.54 -38.72
N ALA A 14 -16.30 -13.12 -39.98
CA ALA A 14 -16.72 -11.76 -40.34
C ALA A 14 -18.20 -11.76 -40.75
N GLY A 15 -19.07 -11.27 -39.85
CA GLY A 15 -20.49 -11.05 -40.14
C GLY A 15 -21.47 -12.09 -39.58
N ASP A 16 -21.52 -12.26 -38.25
CA ASP A 16 -22.80 -12.41 -37.51
C ASP A 16 -22.57 -12.39 -35.98
N GLY A 17 -23.33 -11.55 -35.25
CA GLY A 17 -23.52 -11.69 -33.79
C GLY A 17 -22.36 -11.34 -32.83
N GLN A 18 -21.57 -10.29 -33.09
CA GLN A 18 -20.54 -9.84 -32.13
C GLN A 18 -21.09 -8.91 -31.02
N ARG A 19 -20.42 -8.93 -29.85
CA ARG A 19 -20.56 -7.94 -28.77
C ARG A 19 -20.36 -6.52 -29.30
N ILE A 20 -21.18 -5.57 -28.85
CA ILE A 20 -20.95 -4.14 -29.08
C ILE A 20 -20.05 -3.64 -27.95
N ASP A 21 -18.75 -3.50 -28.21
CA ASP A 21 -17.82 -2.91 -27.24
C ASP A 21 -18.01 -1.39 -27.16
N LEU A 22 -18.37 -0.90 -25.97
CA LEU A 22 -18.57 0.52 -25.67
C LEU A 22 -17.39 1.11 -24.87
N THR A 23 -16.29 0.37 -24.76
CA THR A 23 -14.98 0.83 -24.29
C THR A 23 -14.27 1.68 -25.36
N GLY A 24 -13.24 2.45 -25.01
CA GLY A 24 -12.42 3.24 -25.94
C GLY A 24 -12.64 4.76 -25.88
N SER A 25 -12.15 5.47 -26.91
CA SER A 25 -12.12 6.95 -27.00
C SER A 25 -13.22 7.58 -27.87
N GLU A 26 -14.31 6.86 -28.13
CA GLU A 26 -15.47 7.37 -28.88
C GLU A 26 -16.51 8.05 -27.97
N TRP A 27 -16.13 8.36 -26.73
CA TRP A 27 -16.94 9.07 -25.77
C TRP A 27 -16.66 10.58 -25.81
N SER A 28 -17.62 11.34 -25.31
CA SER A 28 -17.49 12.75 -24.97
C SER A 28 -17.92 12.99 -23.53
N PHE A 29 -17.38 14.02 -22.89
CA PHE A 29 -17.86 14.54 -21.62
C PHE A 29 -18.34 15.98 -21.77
N ARG A 30 -19.25 16.41 -20.88
CA ARG A 30 -19.63 17.81 -20.67
C ARG A 30 -19.99 18.06 -19.21
N GLY A 31 -19.75 19.27 -18.70
CA GLY A 31 -20.33 19.73 -17.44
C GLY A 31 -21.86 19.78 -17.56
N SER A 32 -22.57 19.27 -16.55
CA SER A 32 -24.04 19.21 -16.56
C SER A 32 -24.68 20.50 -16.08
N ASP A 33 -24.02 21.22 -15.16
CA ASP A 33 -24.52 22.46 -14.57
C ASP A 33 -24.07 23.70 -15.38
N PRO A 34 -24.86 24.80 -15.46
CA PRO A 34 -24.58 25.92 -16.37
C PRO A 34 -23.20 26.59 -16.21
N GLU A 35 -22.65 26.60 -14.99
CA GLU A 35 -21.35 27.23 -14.69
C GLU A 35 -20.16 26.44 -15.26
N VAL A 36 -20.34 25.13 -15.42
CA VAL A 36 -19.34 24.16 -15.91
C VAL A 36 -19.63 23.60 -17.30
N ALA A 37 -20.82 23.85 -17.87
CA ALA A 37 -21.19 23.43 -19.23
C ALA A 37 -20.25 23.92 -20.34
N LYS A 38 -19.43 24.94 -20.07
CA LYS A 38 -18.32 25.40 -20.94
C LYS A 38 -17.16 24.40 -21.05
N PHE A 39 -17.05 23.45 -20.11
CA PHE A 39 -16.06 22.38 -20.12
C PHE A 39 -16.68 21.13 -20.75
N ALA A 40 -16.25 20.84 -21.98
CA ALA A 40 -16.64 19.65 -22.71
C ALA A 40 -15.48 19.20 -23.62
N GLY A 41 -15.40 17.91 -23.93
CA GLY A 41 -14.31 17.36 -24.72
C GLY A 41 -14.46 15.86 -25.02
N PRO A 42 -13.50 15.26 -25.73
CA PRO A 42 -13.43 13.81 -25.88
C PRO A 42 -13.11 13.15 -24.54
N ALA A 43 -13.66 11.96 -24.32
CA ALA A 43 -13.46 11.15 -23.12
C ALA A 43 -12.91 9.76 -23.47
N HIS A 44 -12.27 9.11 -22.51
CA HIS A 44 -11.83 7.72 -22.60
C HIS A 44 -12.56 6.84 -21.58
N VAL A 45 -12.88 5.62 -21.98
CA VAL A 45 -13.41 4.57 -21.11
C VAL A 45 -12.53 3.33 -21.27
N PRO A 46 -11.97 2.74 -20.19
CA PRO A 46 -12.13 3.12 -18.79
C PRO A 46 -11.40 4.44 -18.46
N GLY A 47 -12.06 5.33 -17.71
CA GLY A 47 -11.54 6.68 -17.45
C GLY A 47 -12.35 7.47 -16.44
N ASP A 48 -11.88 8.69 -16.17
CA ASP A 48 -12.47 9.59 -15.19
C ASP A 48 -12.22 11.07 -15.53
N ILE A 49 -13.08 11.96 -15.03
CA ILE A 49 -13.21 13.34 -15.50
C ILE A 49 -11.92 14.17 -15.36
N PHE A 50 -11.12 13.97 -14.33
CA PHE A 50 -9.84 14.67 -14.17
C PHE A 50 -8.82 14.22 -15.22
N THR A 51 -8.84 12.94 -15.63
CA THR A 51 -8.00 12.47 -16.73
C THR A 51 -8.49 12.97 -18.09
N ASP A 52 -9.80 12.95 -18.34
CA ASP A 52 -10.38 13.41 -19.60
C ASP A 52 -10.18 14.92 -19.82
N MET A 53 -10.45 15.74 -18.80
CA MET A 53 -10.20 17.19 -18.87
C MET A 53 -8.72 17.54 -19.07
N ARG A 54 -7.79 16.80 -18.45
CA ARG A 54 -6.34 16.96 -18.65
C ARG A 54 -5.93 16.55 -20.07
N ASN A 55 -6.46 15.43 -20.58
CA ASN A 55 -6.19 14.93 -21.93
C ASN A 55 -6.75 15.89 -23.00
N ALA A 56 -7.92 16.48 -22.75
CA ALA A 56 -8.52 17.55 -23.55
C ALA A 56 -7.85 18.93 -23.36
N LYS A 57 -6.85 19.05 -22.47
CA LYS A 57 -6.09 20.27 -22.14
C LYS A 57 -6.95 21.43 -21.60
N LEU A 58 -8.07 21.11 -20.94
CA LEU A 58 -8.92 22.09 -20.27
C LEU A 58 -8.39 22.48 -18.88
N ILE A 59 -7.54 21.64 -18.29
CA ILE A 59 -6.92 21.83 -16.97
C ILE A 59 -5.42 21.46 -17.01
N PRO A 60 -4.60 21.99 -16.10
CA PRO A 60 -3.24 21.47 -15.87
C PRO A 60 -3.30 20.06 -15.26
N ASP A 61 -2.14 19.42 -15.08
CA ASP A 61 -2.07 18.12 -14.42
C ASP A 61 -2.41 18.25 -12.92
N PRO A 62 -3.46 17.55 -12.41
CA PRO A 62 -3.89 17.70 -11.02
C PRO A 62 -2.83 17.34 -9.98
N LEU A 63 -1.83 16.51 -10.33
CA LEU A 63 -0.81 16.04 -9.38
C LEU A 63 0.39 16.99 -9.21
N ILE A 64 0.41 18.13 -9.93
CA ILE A 64 1.53 19.08 -9.97
C ILE A 64 1.21 20.35 -9.17
N GLY A 65 2.21 20.91 -8.48
CA GLY A 65 2.04 22.11 -7.64
C GLY A 65 0.97 21.90 -6.57
N ASN A 66 0.06 22.85 -6.44
CA ASN A 66 -1.17 22.79 -5.64
C ASN A 66 -2.44 22.65 -6.51
N ASN A 67 -2.33 22.07 -7.72
CA ASN A 67 -3.47 21.91 -8.63
C ASN A 67 -4.60 21.05 -8.04
N GLY A 68 -4.33 20.21 -7.05
CA GLY A 68 -5.37 19.47 -6.34
C GLY A 68 -6.40 20.39 -5.68
N GLU A 69 -5.96 21.46 -5.03
CA GLU A 69 -6.84 22.43 -4.37
C GLU A 69 -7.60 23.31 -5.38
N SER A 70 -6.89 23.87 -6.37
CA SER A 70 -7.50 24.76 -7.37
C SER A 70 -8.49 24.07 -8.33
N LEU A 71 -8.49 22.72 -8.36
CA LEU A 71 -9.39 21.90 -9.17
C LEU A 71 -10.51 21.20 -8.37
N GLN A 72 -10.64 21.43 -7.06
CA GLN A 72 -11.70 20.81 -6.24
C GLN A 72 -13.13 21.04 -6.77
N TRP A 73 -13.37 22.14 -7.49
CA TRP A 73 -14.66 22.43 -8.11
C TRP A 73 -15.13 21.31 -9.07
N ILE A 74 -14.21 20.54 -9.67
CA ILE A 74 -14.55 19.40 -10.56
C ILE A 74 -15.28 18.31 -9.78
N ALA A 75 -14.80 17.96 -8.58
CA ALA A 75 -15.41 16.96 -7.71
C ALA A 75 -16.76 17.42 -7.13
N SER A 76 -16.96 18.73 -7.00
CA SER A 76 -18.22 19.34 -6.57
C SER A 76 -19.27 19.49 -7.68
N SER A 77 -18.90 19.27 -8.94
CA SER A 77 -19.76 19.49 -10.12
C SER A 77 -20.42 18.20 -10.64
N ASN A 78 -21.55 18.32 -11.33
CA ASN A 78 -22.18 17.19 -12.02
C ASN A 78 -21.66 17.09 -13.46
N TRP A 79 -21.47 15.86 -13.96
CA TRP A 79 -20.85 15.60 -15.26
C TRP A 79 -21.67 14.63 -16.10
N THR A 80 -21.68 14.83 -17.42
CA THR A 80 -22.38 13.95 -18.37
C THR A 80 -21.39 13.35 -19.35
N TYR A 81 -21.36 12.02 -19.41
CA TYR A 81 -20.66 11.26 -20.45
C TYR A 81 -21.66 10.85 -21.54
N GLU A 82 -21.27 10.91 -22.80
CA GLU A 82 -22.14 10.58 -23.93
C GLU A 82 -21.38 9.95 -25.10
N ARG A 83 -21.92 8.87 -25.66
CA ARG A 83 -21.43 8.18 -26.87
C ARG A 83 -22.58 7.80 -27.78
N VAL A 84 -22.37 7.97 -29.09
CA VAL A 84 -23.24 7.40 -30.12
C VAL A 84 -22.66 6.06 -30.56
N PHE A 85 -23.50 5.05 -30.73
CA PHE A 85 -23.11 3.70 -31.17
C PHE A 85 -24.16 3.12 -32.12
N ASN A 86 -23.73 2.31 -33.09
CA ASN A 86 -24.63 1.73 -34.09
C ASN A 86 -25.11 0.34 -33.66
N VAL A 87 -26.38 0.03 -33.91
CA VAL A 87 -26.98 -1.30 -33.69
C VAL A 87 -27.56 -1.82 -35.00
N ASP A 88 -27.01 -2.93 -35.49
CA ASP A 88 -27.52 -3.62 -36.66
C ASP A 88 -28.96 -4.13 -36.41
N ALA A 89 -29.84 -3.99 -37.41
CA ALA A 89 -31.18 -4.58 -37.40
C ALA A 89 -31.16 -6.11 -37.26
N ALA A 90 -30.05 -6.78 -37.55
CA ALA A 90 -29.81 -8.19 -37.24
C ALA A 90 -29.69 -8.45 -35.73
N LEU A 91 -29.05 -7.56 -34.96
CA LEU A 91 -28.90 -7.73 -33.50
C LEU A 91 -30.22 -7.57 -32.76
N LEU A 92 -31.13 -6.72 -33.23
CA LEU A 92 -32.48 -6.56 -32.65
C LEU A 92 -33.35 -7.83 -32.74
N LYS A 93 -32.96 -8.81 -33.57
CA LYS A 93 -33.63 -10.11 -33.66
C LYS A 93 -33.24 -11.06 -32.52
N ARG A 94 -32.07 -10.86 -31.92
CA ARG A 94 -31.56 -11.67 -30.80
C ARG A 94 -32.50 -11.59 -29.60
N SER A 95 -32.65 -12.63 -28.79
CA SER A 95 -33.69 -12.67 -27.73
C SER A 95 -33.64 -11.46 -26.79
N SER A 96 -32.44 -11.06 -26.36
CA SER A 96 -32.13 -9.94 -25.46
C SER A 96 -30.87 -9.18 -25.93
N LEU A 97 -30.73 -7.92 -25.51
CA LEU A 97 -29.54 -7.09 -25.69
C LEU A 97 -29.22 -6.45 -24.34
N VAL A 98 -28.16 -6.92 -23.68
CA VAL A 98 -27.88 -6.63 -22.28
C VAL A 98 -26.77 -5.59 -22.19
N PHE A 99 -27.08 -4.41 -21.66
CA PHE A 99 -26.07 -3.43 -21.29
C PHE A 99 -25.32 -3.92 -20.05
N VAL A 100 -23.98 -3.84 -20.11
CA VAL A 100 -23.06 -4.15 -19.01
C VAL A 100 -22.11 -2.98 -18.84
N SER A 101 -22.04 -2.43 -17.64
CA SER A 101 -20.87 -1.70 -17.15
C SER A 101 -20.28 -2.45 -15.98
N GLU A 102 -18.98 -2.73 -16.03
CA GLU A 102 -18.26 -3.46 -14.97
C GLU A 102 -17.99 -2.59 -13.73
N GLY A 103 -18.32 -1.30 -13.77
CA GLY A 103 -18.15 -0.36 -12.67
C GLY A 103 -18.33 1.10 -13.13
N LEU A 104 -19.22 1.82 -12.46
CA LEU A 104 -19.41 3.26 -12.59
C LEU A 104 -18.94 3.93 -11.30
N ASP A 105 -18.13 4.99 -11.41
CA ASP A 105 -17.67 5.76 -10.27
C ASP A 105 -18.42 7.11 -10.20
N THR A 106 -19.34 7.33 -9.27
CA THR A 106 -20.01 6.35 -8.39
C THR A 106 -21.52 6.47 -8.53
N VAL A 107 -22.04 7.68 -8.37
CA VAL A 107 -23.48 7.95 -8.43
C VAL A 107 -23.84 8.38 -9.84
N ALA A 108 -24.63 7.56 -10.53
CA ALA A 108 -24.89 7.75 -11.96
C ALA A 108 -26.28 7.27 -12.39
N ASP A 109 -26.93 8.06 -13.25
CA ASP A 109 -28.09 7.65 -14.04
C ASP A 109 -27.63 7.25 -15.45
N VAL A 110 -28.04 6.07 -15.91
CA VAL A 110 -27.70 5.54 -17.25
C VAL A 110 -28.93 5.60 -18.15
N LEU A 111 -28.82 6.32 -19.27
CA LEU A 111 -29.90 6.54 -20.23
C LEU A 111 -29.51 6.05 -21.62
N ILE A 112 -30.45 5.40 -22.32
CA ILE A 112 -30.29 5.03 -23.74
C ILE A 112 -31.44 5.64 -24.55
N ASN A 113 -31.11 6.35 -25.63
CA ASN A 113 -32.05 7.14 -26.45
C ASN A 113 -32.92 8.10 -25.61
N GLY A 114 -32.40 8.62 -24.50
CA GLY A 114 -33.11 9.51 -23.58
C GLY A 114 -34.03 8.82 -22.56
N LEU A 115 -34.05 7.48 -22.51
CA LEU A 115 -34.81 6.70 -21.54
C LEU A 115 -33.88 6.14 -20.46
N LEU A 116 -34.20 6.36 -19.19
CA LEU A 116 -33.48 5.79 -18.04
C LEU A 116 -33.58 4.25 -18.06
N VAL A 117 -32.43 3.57 -18.06
CA VAL A 117 -32.34 2.09 -18.04
C VAL A 117 -31.75 1.54 -16.75
N ALA A 118 -30.89 2.29 -16.05
CA ALA A 118 -30.31 1.89 -14.77
C ALA A 118 -29.86 3.10 -13.95
N THR A 119 -29.67 2.88 -12.65
CA THR A 119 -29.00 3.81 -11.74
C THR A 119 -27.87 3.08 -11.00
N CYS A 120 -26.90 3.83 -10.48
CA CYS A 120 -25.78 3.34 -9.69
C CYS A 120 -25.48 4.30 -8.54
N ASP A 121 -25.05 3.76 -7.40
CA ASP A 121 -24.59 4.53 -6.23
C ASP A 121 -23.42 3.86 -5.48
N ASN A 122 -22.77 2.87 -6.10
CA ASN A 122 -21.67 2.09 -5.51
C ASN A 122 -20.59 1.79 -6.56
N GLN A 123 -19.38 2.31 -6.33
CA GLN A 123 -18.22 2.19 -7.21
C GLN A 123 -17.85 0.72 -7.49
N PHE A 124 -18.11 -0.15 -6.52
CA PHE A 124 -17.62 -1.52 -6.46
C PHE A 124 -18.61 -2.56 -7.03
N ARG A 125 -19.65 -2.12 -7.75
CA ARG A 125 -20.69 -2.98 -8.33
C ARG A 125 -20.84 -2.78 -9.83
N ALA A 126 -21.18 -3.85 -10.54
CA ALA A 126 -21.50 -3.81 -11.97
C ALA A 126 -22.98 -3.48 -12.21
N VAL A 127 -23.25 -2.71 -13.27
CA VAL A 127 -24.61 -2.44 -13.77
C VAL A 127 -24.91 -3.37 -14.93
N VAL A 128 -25.99 -4.17 -14.83
CA VAL A 128 -26.41 -5.12 -15.86
C VAL A 128 -27.93 -5.08 -16.04
N VAL A 129 -28.39 -4.78 -17.27
CA VAL A 129 -29.83 -4.63 -17.58
C VAL A 129 -30.14 -4.92 -19.06
N ASP A 130 -31.30 -5.50 -19.34
CA ASP A 130 -31.81 -5.65 -20.72
C ASP A 130 -32.26 -4.28 -21.27
N VAL A 131 -31.64 -3.87 -22.37
CA VAL A 131 -31.91 -2.60 -23.06
C VAL A 131 -32.53 -2.78 -24.44
N LYS A 132 -32.82 -4.02 -24.88
CA LYS A 132 -33.38 -4.33 -26.21
C LYS A 132 -34.63 -3.50 -26.53
N ARG A 133 -35.48 -3.23 -25.53
CA ARG A 133 -36.74 -2.47 -25.69
C ARG A 133 -36.55 -0.97 -25.94
N VAL A 134 -35.37 -0.41 -25.66
CA VAL A 134 -35.07 1.02 -25.88
C VAL A 134 -34.09 1.26 -27.03
N LEU A 135 -33.52 0.18 -27.60
CA LEU A 135 -32.66 0.24 -28.79
C LEU A 135 -33.47 0.28 -30.08
N LYS A 136 -32.91 0.92 -31.10
CA LYS A 136 -33.43 1.01 -32.47
C LYS A 136 -32.35 0.65 -33.48
N ALA A 137 -32.71 0.36 -34.72
CA ALA A 137 -31.73 0.05 -35.76
C ALA A 137 -30.98 1.33 -36.19
N GLY A 138 -29.68 1.22 -36.45
CA GLY A 138 -28.81 2.37 -36.71
C GLY A 138 -28.30 3.02 -35.42
N ASP A 139 -28.18 4.34 -35.42
CA ASP A 139 -27.46 5.08 -34.37
C ASP A 139 -28.29 5.28 -33.10
N ASN A 140 -27.74 4.83 -31.97
CA ASN A 140 -28.30 4.95 -30.63
C ASN A 140 -27.39 5.84 -29.78
N THR A 141 -27.98 6.63 -28.87
CA THR A 141 -27.20 7.44 -27.90
C THR A 141 -27.21 6.76 -26.54
N LEU A 142 -26.04 6.55 -25.95
CA LEU A 142 -25.85 6.21 -24.54
C LEU A 142 -25.36 7.47 -23.81
N THR A 143 -26.06 7.85 -22.75
CA THR A 143 -25.74 9.00 -21.90
C THR A 143 -25.66 8.53 -20.46
N VAL A 144 -24.64 8.97 -19.72
CA VAL A 144 -24.47 8.69 -18.29
C VAL A 144 -24.31 10.00 -17.54
N HIS A 145 -25.27 10.33 -16.68
CA HIS A 145 -25.25 11.53 -15.85
C HIS A 145 -24.70 11.18 -14.47
N PHE A 146 -23.49 11.64 -14.16
CA PHE A 146 -22.87 11.50 -12.86
C PHE A 146 -23.23 12.66 -11.93
N GLN A 147 -23.64 12.35 -10.70
CA GLN A 147 -23.75 13.34 -9.64
C GLN A 147 -22.38 13.53 -8.94
N SER A 148 -22.06 14.77 -8.58
CA SER A 148 -20.96 15.11 -7.66
C SER A 148 -20.94 14.20 -6.42
N PRO A 149 -19.84 13.45 -6.17
CA PRO A 149 -19.70 12.59 -4.99
C PRO A 149 -19.79 13.37 -3.68
N VAL A 150 -19.21 14.57 -3.65
CA VAL A 150 -19.20 15.46 -2.47
C VAL A 150 -20.63 15.92 -2.13
N THR A 151 -21.37 16.40 -3.13
CA THR A 151 -22.75 16.86 -2.97
C THR A 151 -23.70 15.70 -2.65
N TYR A 152 -23.45 14.51 -3.19
CA TYR A 152 -24.21 13.31 -2.83
C TYR A 152 -23.97 12.89 -1.38
N ALA A 153 -22.71 12.77 -0.97
CA ALA A 153 -22.32 12.31 0.36
C ALA A 153 -22.89 13.22 1.46
N LYS A 154 -22.76 14.55 1.30
CA LYS A 154 -23.36 15.53 2.20
C LYS A 154 -24.88 15.39 2.29
N ARG A 155 -25.59 15.29 1.15
CA ARG A 155 -27.05 15.11 1.13
C ARG A 155 -27.49 13.80 1.81
N ARG A 156 -26.69 12.73 1.68
CA ARG A 156 -26.96 11.45 2.37
C ARG A 156 -26.74 11.55 3.89
N GLU A 157 -25.75 12.30 4.35
CA GLU A 157 -25.58 12.62 5.78
C GLU A 157 -26.78 13.41 6.30
N GLU A 158 -27.13 14.52 5.66
CA GLU A 158 -28.27 15.36 6.04
C GLU A 158 -29.58 14.55 6.15
N GLN A 159 -29.83 13.66 5.17
CA GLN A 159 -30.98 12.76 5.17
C GLN A 159 -30.93 11.70 6.28
N TYR A 160 -29.75 11.12 6.57
CA TYR A 160 -29.59 10.12 7.61
C TYR A 160 -29.79 10.72 8.99
N THR A 161 -29.12 11.84 9.27
CA THR A 161 -29.16 12.57 10.54
C THR A 161 -30.57 13.06 10.86
N LEU A 162 -31.33 13.53 9.87
CA LEU A 162 -32.77 13.83 10.00
C LEU A 162 -33.64 12.60 10.31
N SER A 163 -33.19 11.38 9.97
CA SER A 163 -33.94 10.13 10.15
C SER A 163 -33.62 9.37 11.44
N VAL A 164 -32.40 9.49 11.98
CA VAL A 164 -31.97 8.79 13.21
C VAL A 164 -31.69 9.71 14.40
N GLY A 165 -31.53 11.02 14.18
CA GLY A 165 -31.30 12.02 15.23
C GLY A 165 -29.84 12.23 15.63
N HIS A 166 -28.87 11.68 14.88
CA HIS A 166 -27.43 11.88 15.09
C HIS A 166 -26.64 11.73 13.78
N SER A 167 -25.48 12.39 13.70
CA SER A 167 -24.52 12.22 12.60
C SER A 167 -23.67 10.96 12.76
N VAL A 168 -22.88 10.63 11.74
CA VAL A 168 -21.98 9.47 11.73
C VAL A 168 -20.54 9.92 11.45
N PRO A 169 -19.61 9.83 12.43
CA PRO A 169 -18.28 10.42 12.32
C PRO A 169 -17.26 9.53 11.56
N PRO A 170 -16.14 10.11 11.09
CA PRO A 170 -15.81 11.53 11.12
C PRO A 170 -16.56 12.31 10.03
N SER A 171 -17.16 13.44 10.39
CA SER A 171 -17.94 14.26 9.46
C SER A 171 -17.05 14.90 8.38
N CYS A 172 -15.82 15.30 8.73
CA CYS A 172 -14.81 15.83 7.80
C CYS A 172 -13.40 15.31 8.17
N PRO A 173 -12.47 15.20 7.20
CA PRO A 173 -11.06 14.91 7.47
C PRO A 173 -10.35 16.07 8.17
N LEU A 174 -9.12 15.83 8.65
CA LEU A 174 -8.28 16.89 9.23
C LEU A 174 -7.90 17.92 8.16
N THR A 175 -7.86 19.20 8.54
CA THR A 175 -7.60 20.34 7.63
C THR A 175 -6.29 20.22 6.86
N VAL A 176 -5.26 19.63 7.48
CA VAL A 176 -3.94 19.35 6.89
C VAL A 176 -3.99 18.38 5.69
N GLN A 177 -5.07 17.61 5.52
CA GLN A 177 -5.25 16.72 4.37
C GLN A 177 -5.90 17.40 3.15
N HIS A 178 -6.32 18.65 3.26
CA HIS A 178 -7.01 19.41 2.20
C HIS A 178 -8.22 18.65 1.58
N GLY A 179 -8.97 17.95 2.44
CA GLY A 179 -9.97 16.95 2.07
C GLY A 179 -11.42 17.42 1.94
N GLN A 180 -12.29 16.47 1.62
CA GLN A 180 -13.75 16.64 1.48
C GLN A 180 -14.50 15.84 2.56
N CYS A 181 -15.69 16.32 2.94
CA CYS A 181 -16.47 15.76 4.05
C CYS A 181 -17.34 14.55 3.67
N HIS A 182 -17.75 13.76 4.67
CA HIS A 182 -18.76 12.69 4.60
C HIS A 182 -18.45 11.48 3.69
N ALA A 183 -17.17 11.13 3.48
CA ALA A 183 -16.74 9.99 2.65
C ALA A 183 -17.39 8.63 3.04
N ASN A 184 -17.80 8.48 4.29
CA ASN A 184 -18.51 7.32 4.84
C ASN A 184 -19.97 7.17 4.34
N PHE A 185 -20.58 8.22 3.79
CA PHE A 185 -21.95 8.19 3.26
C PHE A 185 -22.05 7.77 1.78
N ILE A 186 -20.93 7.39 1.15
CA ILE A 186 -20.87 6.93 -0.24
C ILE A 186 -20.02 5.65 -0.36
N ARG A 187 -20.48 4.67 -1.14
CA ARG A 187 -19.71 3.44 -1.44
C ARG A 187 -18.72 3.70 -2.58
N LYS A 188 -17.64 4.40 -2.23
CA LYS A 188 -16.49 4.77 -3.08
C LYS A 188 -15.20 4.60 -2.28
N ALA A 189 -14.06 4.53 -2.96
CA ALA A 189 -12.72 4.58 -2.36
C ALA A 189 -12.61 5.72 -1.33
N GLN A 190 -12.42 5.38 -0.06
CA GLN A 190 -12.50 6.33 1.05
C GLN A 190 -11.37 7.37 0.98
N SER A 191 -10.15 6.94 0.64
CA SER A 191 -9.00 7.83 0.46
C SER A 191 -9.09 8.79 -0.73
N SER A 192 -10.14 8.69 -1.56
CA SER A 192 -10.39 9.66 -2.64
C SER A 192 -10.86 11.03 -2.12
N PHE A 193 -11.35 11.10 -0.87
CA PHE A 193 -11.75 12.35 -0.19
C PHE A 193 -10.57 13.04 0.55
N SER A 194 -9.34 12.57 0.29
CA SER A 194 -8.07 12.75 1.04
C SER A 194 -7.72 11.60 1.98
N TRP A 195 -6.43 11.55 2.34
CA TRP A 195 -5.90 10.82 3.49
C TRP A 195 -4.62 11.51 3.99
N ASP A 196 -4.04 11.07 5.11
CA ASP A 196 -2.81 11.65 5.68
C ASP A 196 -1.51 11.38 4.87
N TRP A 197 -1.64 10.66 3.75
CA TRP A 197 -0.64 10.51 2.67
C TRP A 197 -1.22 10.80 1.27
N GLY A 198 -2.50 11.18 1.14
CA GLY A 198 -3.24 11.10 -0.13
C GLY A 198 -4.09 12.34 -0.47
N PRO A 199 -4.15 12.77 -1.74
CA PRO A 199 -4.85 13.99 -2.16
C PRO A 199 -6.36 13.77 -2.35
N SER A 200 -7.13 14.84 -2.16
CA SER A 200 -8.57 14.86 -2.46
C SER A 200 -8.83 14.87 -3.97
N PHE A 201 -9.25 13.74 -4.52
CA PHE A 201 -9.84 13.64 -5.86
C PHE A 201 -11.10 12.74 -5.87
N PRO A 202 -12.26 13.21 -5.38
CA PRO A 202 -13.55 12.52 -5.55
C PRO A 202 -14.02 12.60 -7.02
N THR A 203 -13.31 11.92 -7.91
CA THR A 203 -13.57 11.90 -9.37
C THR A 203 -14.87 11.17 -9.70
N VAL A 204 -15.37 11.34 -10.93
CA VAL A 204 -16.45 10.55 -11.53
C VAL A 204 -16.06 10.03 -12.90
N GLY A 205 -16.60 8.88 -13.29
CA GLY A 205 -16.36 8.30 -14.61
C GLY A 205 -16.74 6.83 -14.74
N LEU A 206 -16.60 6.30 -15.95
CA LEU A 206 -16.80 4.88 -16.25
C LEU A 206 -15.45 4.17 -16.02
N TRP A 207 -15.18 3.80 -14.77
CA TRP A 207 -13.83 3.36 -14.33
C TRP A 207 -13.48 1.90 -14.68
N LYS A 208 -14.40 1.18 -15.34
CA LYS A 208 -14.21 -0.18 -15.89
C LYS A 208 -14.80 -0.28 -17.30
N ASN A 209 -14.73 -1.45 -17.94
CA ASN A 209 -15.21 -1.65 -19.30
C ASN A 209 -16.74 -1.54 -19.40
N VAL A 210 -17.23 -1.26 -20.61
CA VAL A 210 -18.65 -1.08 -20.90
C VAL A 210 -18.97 -1.72 -22.25
N PHE A 211 -20.07 -2.47 -22.35
CA PHE A 211 -20.48 -3.14 -23.59
C PHE A 211 -21.98 -3.45 -23.61
N ILE A 212 -22.50 -3.82 -24.79
CA ILE A 212 -23.81 -4.47 -24.94
C ILE A 212 -23.59 -5.89 -25.48
N GLU A 213 -24.07 -6.88 -24.73
CA GLU A 213 -24.03 -8.29 -25.09
C GLU A 213 -25.34 -8.70 -25.82
N PRO A 214 -25.28 -9.22 -27.05
CA PRO A 214 -26.42 -9.89 -27.69
C PRO A 214 -26.59 -11.29 -27.11
N VAL A 215 -27.79 -11.62 -26.64
CA VAL A 215 -28.07 -12.89 -25.94
C VAL A 215 -29.32 -13.55 -26.52
N ASP A 216 -29.16 -14.75 -27.09
CA ASP A 216 -30.30 -15.58 -27.50
C ASP A 216 -30.78 -16.49 -26.37
N TYR A 217 -29.85 -17.27 -25.80
CA TYR A 217 -30.10 -18.16 -24.67
C TYR A 217 -29.49 -17.60 -23.38
N CYS A 218 -28.19 -17.85 -23.14
CA CYS A 218 -27.45 -17.30 -22.00
C CYS A 218 -26.01 -16.95 -22.36
N PHE A 219 -25.40 -16.01 -21.64
CA PHE A 219 -23.96 -15.72 -21.70
C PHE A 219 -23.29 -15.81 -20.32
N PHE A 220 -21.97 -16.01 -20.30
CA PHE A 220 -21.18 -15.98 -19.07
C PHE A 220 -20.97 -14.54 -18.59
N ARG A 221 -21.48 -14.20 -17.41
CA ARG A 221 -21.09 -12.98 -16.68
C ARG A 221 -19.81 -13.16 -15.88
N ARG A 222 -19.59 -14.35 -15.29
CA ARG A 222 -18.38 -14.72 -14.54
C ARG A 222 -18.31 -16.24 -14.34
N ILE A 223 -17.09 -16.77 -14.22
CA ILE A 223 -16.82 -18.06 -13.57
C ILE A 223 -16.09 -17.80 -12.26
N SER A 224 -16.45 -18.50 -11.20
CA SER A 224 -15.74 -18.49 -9.91
C SER A 224 -15.53 -19.91 -9.42
N ALA A 225 -14.51 -20.15 -8.60
CA ALA A 225 -14.14 -21.47 -8.12
C ALA A 225 -13.48 -21.40 -6.74
N VAL A 226 -13.70 -22.39 -5.87
CA VAL A 226 -13.04 -22.51 -4.56
C VAL A 226 -12.60 -23.96 -4.34
N PRO A 227 -11.29 -24.25 -4.34
CA PRO A 227 -10.77 -25.55 -3.94
C PRO A 227 -10.74 -25.67 -2.41
N VAL A 228 -11.58 -26.56 -1.86
CA VAL A 228 -11.62 -26.90 -0.43
C VAL A 228 -11.03 -28.30 -0.23
N ARG A 229 -10.22 -28.51 0.80
CA ARG A 229 -9.65 -29.82 1.14
C ARG A 229 -10.57 -30.56 2.11
N ALA A 230 -10.91 -31.81 1.79
CA ALA A 230 -11.65 -32.69 2.68
C ALA A 230 -10.82 -33.06 3.93
N ALA A 231 -11.48 -33.28 5.06
CA ALA A 231 -10.82 -33.49 6.35
C ALA A 231 -10.53 -34.97 6.67
N ASP A 232 -11.05 -35.91 5.87
CA ASP A 232 -11.06 -37.35 6.08
C ASP A 232 -10.09 -38.11 5.16
N ASP A 233 -10.23 -37.98 3.83
CA ASP A 233 -9.31 -38.58 2.85
C ASP A 233 -8.27 -37.59 2.29
N GLY A 234 -8.44 -36.30 2.58
CA GLY A 234 -7.57 -35.21 2.14
C GLY A 234 -7.73 -34.81 0.66
N ALA A 235 -8.70 -35.36 -0.08
CA ALA A 235 -9.01 -35.00 -1.45
C ALA A 235 -9.53 -33.55 -1.56
N TRP A 236 -9.61 -33.03 -2.78
CA TRP A 236 -10.06 -31.67 -3.05
C TRP A 236 -11.47 -31.65 -3.65
N SER A 237 -12.30 -30.80 -3.06
CA SER A 237 -13.67 -30.48 -3.46
C SER A 237 -13.62 -29.10 -4.11
N VAL A 238 -13.67 -29.03 -5.45
CA VAL A 238 -13.63 -27.75 -6.19
C VAL A 238 -15.05 -27.31 -6.48
N HIS A 239 -15.53 -26.38 -5.64
CA HIS A 239 -16.84 -25.74 -5.79
C HIS A 239 -16.73 -24.70 -6.91
N VAL A 240 -17.41 -24.90 -8.03
CA VAL A 240 -17.37 -24.00 -9.21
C VAL A 240 -18.75 -23.42 -9.46
N GLU A 241 -18.81 -22.12 -9.66
CA GLU A 241 -20.05 -21.38 -9.90
C GLU A 241 -19.97 -20.58 -11.20
N LEU A 242 -20.94 -20.85 -12.07
CA LEU A 242 -21.09 -20.19 -13.35
C LEU A 242 -22.19 -19.13 -13.21
N PHE A 243 -21.79 -17.87 -13.16
CA PHE A 243 -22.70 -16.73 -13.12
C PHE A 243 -23.07 -16.39 -14.55
N LEU A 244 -24.32 -16.65 -14.90
CA LEU A 244 -24.88 -16.44 -16.23
C LEU A 244 -25.90 -15.30 -16.20
N TYR A 245 -26.15 -14.72 -17.36
CA TYR A 245 -27.43 -14.05 -17.63
C TYR A 245 -28.13 -14.84 -18.73
N CYS A 246 -29.42 -15.12 -18.56
CA CYS A 246 -30.25 -15.86 -19.50
C CYS A 246 -31.42 -14.99 -19.98
N ALA A 247 -31.55 -14.83 -21.29
CA ALA A 247 -32.64 -14.10 -21.91
C ALA A 247 -33.99 -14.80 -21.71
N GLU A 248 -34.01 -16.13 -21.85
CA GLU A 248 -35.21 -16.96 -21.72
C GLU A 248 -34.98 -18.25 -20.90
N ALA A 249 -36.08 -18.98 -20.65
CA ALA A 249 -36.11 -20.19 -19.82
C ALA A 249 -35.77 -21.45 -20.65
N VAL A 250 -34.50 -21.84 -20.63
CA VAL A 250 -33.90 -22.88 -21.48
C VAL A 250 -33.18 -23.93 -20.64
N ASP A 251 -33.10 -25.16 -21.13
CA ASP A 251 -32.30 -26.23 -20.50
C ASP A 251 -30.84 -26.12 -20.94
N ILE A 252 -29.94 -25.83 -19.98
CA ILE A 252 -28.52 -25.56 -20.20
C ILE A 252 -27.70 -26.80 -19.84
N ALA A 253 -26.97 -27.37 -20.79
CA ALA A 253 -25.95 -28.38 -20.51
C ALA A 253 -24.61 -27.69 -20.17
N ALA A 254 -24.43 -27.32 -18.91
CA ALA A 254 -23.18 -26.74 -18.42
C ALA A 254 -22.11 -27.82 -18.22
N THR A 255 -20.87 -27.54 -18.61
CA THR A 255 -19.72 -28.43 -18.43
C THR A 255 -18.53 -27.65 -17.90
N VAL A 256 -17.86 -28.17 -16.87
CA VAL A 256 -16.61 -27.62 -16.30
C VAL A 256 -15.48 -28.65 -16.49
N ARG A 257 -14.27 -28.16 -16.72
CA ARG A 257 -13.06 -28.97 -16.93
C ARG A 257 -11.85 -28.34 -16.23
N ILE A 258 -10.96 -29.20 -15.73
CA ILE A 258 -9.60 -28.84 -15.31
C ILE A 258 -8.63 -29.70 -16.13
N PRO A 259 -8.21 -29.24 -17.34
CA PRO A 259 -7.63 -30.14 -18.34
C PRO A 259 -6.34 -30.85 -17.91
N GLU A 260 -5.48 -30.18 -17.15
CA GLU A 260 -4.22 -30.75 -16.64
C GLU A 260 -4.43 -31.92 -15.65
N LEU A 261 -5.61 -32.00 -15.02
CA LEU A 261 -5.97 -33.06 -14.06
C LEU A 261 -6.92 -34.10 -14.70
N ALA A 262 -7.17 -34.01 -16.01
CA ALA A 262 -8.16 -34.80 -16.75
C ALA A 262 -9.61 -34.72 -16.23
N ILE A 263 -9.90 -33.80 -15.29
CA ILE A 263 -11.21 -33.64 -14.66
C ILE A 263 -12.21 -33.00 -15.63
N ARG A 264 -13.40 -33.59 -15.74
CA ARG A 264 -14.56 -33.05 -16.45
C ARG A 264 -15.84 -33.44 -15.74
N GLN A 265 -16.74 -32.47 -15.55
CA GLN A 265 -18.08 -32.69 -15.03
C GLN A 265 -19.10 -31.90 -15.85
N SER A 266 -20.31 -32.45 -15.99
CA SER A 266 -21.41 -31.82 -16.72
C SER A 266 -22.69 -31.91 -15.88
N VAL A 267 -23.53 -30.87 -15.96
CA VAL A 267 -24.84 -30.81 -15.31
C VAL A 267 -25.84 -30.15 -16.26
N THR A 268 -27.11 -30.59 -16.21
CA THR A 268 -28.20 -29.92 -16.93
C THR A 268 -29.05 -29.14 -15.93
N VAL A 269 -29.20 -27.84 -16.15
CA VAL A 269 -30.00 -26.94 -15.30
C VAL A 269 -30.91 -26.09 -16.19
N ARG A 270 -32.17 -25.91 -15.78
CA ARG A 270 -33.12 -25.04 -16.47
C ARG A 270 -33.03 -23.61 -15.92
N SER A 271 -32.82 -22.62 -16.78
CA SER A 271 -32.88 -21.21 -16.39
C SER A 271 -34.32 -20.75 -16.15
N THR A 272 -34.48 -19.68 -15.37
CA THR A 272 -35.77 -18.96 -15.24
C THR A 272 -36.05 -18.02 -16.40
N GLY A 273 -35.00 -17.60 -17.12
CA GLY A 273 -35.06 -16.54 -18.14
C GLY A 273 -35.17 -15.13 -17.55
N GLY A 274 -35.08 -14.13 -18.42
CA GLY A 274 -35.25 -12.71 -18.10
C GLY A 274 -34.29 -12.12 -17.07
N GLY A 275 -33.11 -12.72 -16.83
CA GLY A 275 -32.28 -12.32 -15.70
C GLY A 275 -31.06 -13.21 -15.41
N PRO A 276 -30.41 -13.01 -14.25
CA PRO A 276 -29.27 -13.82 -13.83
C PRO A 276 -29.65 -15.28 -13.55
N THR A 277 -28.70 -16.18 -13.70
CA THR A 277 -28.83 -17.60 -13.34
C THR A 277 -27.47 -18.10 -12.86
N VAL A 278 -27.42 -18.80 -11.72
CA VAL A 278 -26.19 -19.41 -11.20
C VAL A 278 -26.26 -20.92 -11.39
N VAL A 279 -25.20 -21.50 -11.96
CA VAL A 279 -25.06 -22.96 -12.07
C VAL A 279 -23.85 -23.40 -11.25
N SER A 280 -24.10 -24.08 -10.15
CA SER A 280 -23.06 -24.58 -9.24
C SER A 280 -22.73 -26.05 -9.55
N LEU A 281 -21.44 -26.38 -9.60
CA LEU A 281 -20.90 -27.73 -9.74
C LEU A 281 -19.91 -27.98 -8.59
N ASN A 282 -19.75 -29.23 -8.17
CA ASN A 282 -18.68 -29.61 -7.26
C ASN A 282 -17.87 -30.76 -7.85
N LEU A 283 -16.59 -30.51 -8.13
CA LEU A 283 -15.69 -31.45 -8.79
C LEU A 283 -14.72 -32.05 -7.76
N ILE A 284 -14.72 -33.37 -7.63
CA ILE A 284 -13.80 -34.10 -6.74
C ILE A 284 -12.48 -34.38 -7.48
N VAL A 285 -11.37 -34.10 -6.81
CA VAL A 285 -10.01 -34.21 -7.34
C VAL A 285 -9.12 -34.95 -6.33
N PRO A 286 -8.49 -36.08 -6.69
CA PRO A 286 -7.63 -36.83 -5.76
C PRO A 286 -6.43 -36.01 -5.29
N SER A 287 -6.07 -36.15 -4.02
CA SER A 287 -4.97 -35.40 -3.40
C SER A 287 -3.60 -35.69 -4.02
N GLY A 288 -3.37 -36.90 -4.53
CA GLY A 288 -2.11 -37.32 -5.16
C GLY A 288 -1.85 -36.73 -6.55
N ASP A 289 -2.87 -36.24 -7.25
CA ASP A 289 -2.75 -35.65 -8.58
C ASP A 289 -2.42 -34.13 -8.53
N VAL A 290 -2.49 -33.54 -7.33
CA VAL A 290 -2.41 -32.10 -7.10
C VAL A 290 -1.03 -31.67 -6.59
N GLN A 291 -0.40 -30.75 -7.32
CA GLN A 291 0.72 -29.96 -6.83
C GLN A 291 0.19 -28.68 -6.18
N LEU A 292 0.52 -28.48 -4.90
CA LEU A 292 -0.02 -27.37 -4.10
C LEU A 292 0.57 -26.01 -4.51
N TRP A 293 -0.22 -24.95 -4.35
CA TRP A 293 0.25 -23.58 -4.41
C TRP A 293 0.90 -23.18 -3.08
N TRP A 294 2.03 -22.48 -3.14
CA TRP A 294 2.76 -21.98 -1.98
C TRP A 294 3.12 -20.49 -2.09
N PRO A 295 3.21 -19.77 -0.96
CA PRO A 295 3.69 -18.39 -0.95
C PRO A 295 5.19 -18.29 -1.24
N ASN A 296 5.64 -17.07 -1.56
CA ASN A 296 7.01 -16.76 -1.96
C ASN A 296 8.00 -17.19 -0.88
N GLY A 297 9.02 -17.95 -1.28
CA GLY A 297 10.03 -18.54 -0.39
C GLY A 297 9.66 -19.87 0.29
N TYR A 298 8.41 -20.35 0.19
CA TYR A 298 7.97 -21.62 0.81
C TYR A 298 7.76 -22.76 -0.19
N GLY A 299 7.57 -22.47 -1.47
CA GLY A 299 7.42 -23.48 -2.52
C GLY A 299 7.10 -22.90 -3.89
N ALA A 300 6.49 -23.71 -4.76
CA ALA A 300 6.09 -23.32 -6.11
C ALA A 300 4.66 -22.77 -6.16
N GLN A 301 4.42 -21.79 -7.03
CA GLN A 301 3.13 -21.15 -7.25
C GLN A 301 2.33 -21.91 -8.31
N LYS A 302 2.05 -23.21 -8.11
CA LYS A 302 1.30 -23.98 -9.11
C LYS A 302 -0.13 -23.46 -9.21
N LEU A 303 -0.54 -23.13 -10.44
CA LEU A 303 -1.89 -22.78 -10.83
C LEU A 303 -2.40 -23.76 -11.89
N TYR A 304 -3.70 -23.98 -11.93
CA TYR A 304 -4.41 -24.86 -12.85
C TYR A 304 -5.53 -24.11 -13.57
N ASP A 305 -5.65 -24.30 -14.88
CA ASP A 305 -6.70 -23.67 -15.70
C ASP A 305 -8.06 -24.35 -15.50
N VAL A 306 -9.08 -23.57 -15.13
CA VAL A 306 -10.49 -24.00 -15.09
C VAL A 306 -11.22 -23.42 -16.29
N GLN A 307 -11.94 -24.28 -17.02
CA GLN A 307 -12.65 -23.93 -18.24
C GLN A 307 -14.12 -24.36 -18.10
N ALA A 308 -15.07 -23.48 -18.42
CA ALA A 308 -16.48 -23.83 -18.54
C ALA A 308 -16.99 -23.69 -19.97
N SER A 309 -18.03 -24.45 -20.29
CA SER A 309 -18.76 -24.35 -21.55
C SER A 309 -20.25 -24.61 -21.34
N LEU A 310 -21.12 -23.78 -21.91
CA LEU A 310 -22.55 -24.05 -22.02
C LEU A 310 -22.83 -24.75 -23.34
N THR A 311 -23.84 -25.61 -23.40
CA THR A 311 -24.36 -26.17 -24.65
C THR A 311 -25.88 -26.15 -24.59
N PHE A 312 -26.50 -25.69 -25.67
CA PHE A 312 -27.95 -25.63 -25.88
C PHE A 312 -28.32 -26.63 -27.00
N PRO A 313 -29.61 -27.00 -27.16
CA PRO A 313 -30.04 -27.88 -28.24
C PRO A 313 -29.62 -27.36 -29.62
N ASP A 314 -29.05 -28.25 -30.44
CA ASP A 314 -28.62 -28.02 -31.83
C ASP A 314 -27.62 -26.87 -32.10
N GLU A 315 -27.04 -26.25 -31.06
CA GLU A 315 -26.08 -25.15 -31.17
C GLU A 315 -24.61 -25.53 -30.89
N LYS A 316 -23.68 -24.63 -31.27
CA LYS A 316 -22.27 -24.71 -30.87
C LYS A 316 -22.12 -24.35 -29.39
N PRO A 317 -21.22 -25.02 -28.63
CA PRO A 317 -20.96 -24.63 -27.24
C PRO A 317 -20.40 -23.21 -27.10
N ILE A 318 -20.94 -22.44 -26.16
CA ILE A 318 -20.35 -21.16 -25.71
C ILE A 318 -19.29 -21.48 -24.66
N MET A 319 -18.09 -20.89 -24.79
CA MET A 319 -16.99 -21.04 -23.83
C MET A 319 -16.97 -19.88 -22.84
N SER A 320 -16.50 -20.13 -21.61
CA SER A 320 -16.15 -19.07 -20.65
C SER A 320 -14.74 -18.53 -20.90
N ASP A 321 -14.42 -17.40 -20.27
CA ASP A 321 -13.03 -17.07 -19.94
C ASP A 321 -12.39 -18.17 -19.07
N ILE A 322 -11.06 -18.25 -19.11
CA ILE A 322 -10.27 -19.19 -18.30
C ILE A 322 -9.83 -18.49 -17.02
N ILE A 323 -10.22 -19.03 -15.87
CA ILE A 323 -9.64 -18.64 -14.57
C ILE A 323 -8.57 -19.65 -14.15
N GLN A 324 -7.61 -19.20 -13.33
CA GLN A 324 -6.53 -20.05 -12.82
C GLN A 324 -6.72 -20.21 -11.30
N ILE A 325 -6.78 -21.45 -10.81
CA ILE A 325 -6.91 -21.79 -9.39
C ILE A 325 -5.60 -22.34 -8.83
N GLY A 326 -5.32 -22.11 -7.55
CA GLY A 326 -4.27 -22.81 -6.80
C GLY A 326 -4.88 -23.63 -5.67
N PHE A 327 -4.47 -24.89 -5.55
CA PHE A 327 -4.90 -25.77 -4.45
C PHE A 327 -4.00 -25.50 -3.24
N ARG A 328 -4.55 -24.95 -2.15
CA ARG A 328 -3.81 -24.72 -0.89
C ARG A 328 -4.74 -24.64 0.31
N SER A 329 -4.41 -25.29 1.44
CA SER A 329 -5.13 -25.07 2.70
C SER A 329 -4.70 -23.76 3.33
N VAL A 330 -5.60 -23.10 4.07
CA VAL A 330 -5.29 -21.96 4.93
C VAL A 330 -5.98 -22.11 6.27
N ARG A 331 -5.28 -21.83 7.36
CA ARG A 331 -5.84 -21.79 8.72
C ARG A 331 -5.24 -20.62 9.49
N LEU A 332 -6.08 -19.84 10.16
CA LEU A 332 -5.67 -18.84 11.14
C LEU A 332 -5.78 -19.45 12.55
N VAL A 333 -4.64 -19.71 13.18
CA VAL A 333 -4.55 -20.44 14.45
C VAL A 333 -4.59 -19.48 15.63
N GLN A 334 -5.59 -19.65 16.51
CA GLN A 334 -5.92 -18.75 17.63
C GLN A 334 -6.11 -19.50 18.96
N ASP A 335 -5.26 -20.50 19.17
CA ASP A 335 -5.25 -21.34 20.38
C ASP A 335 -4.69 -20.56 21.57
N LEU A 336 -5.00 -20.99 22.81
CA LEU A 336 -4.41 -20.37 24.00
C LEU A 336 -2.90 -20.62 24.03
N VAL A 337 -2.10 -19.61 24.38
CA VAL A 337 -0.64 -19.80 24.54
C VAL A 337 -0.28 -20.57 25.82
N ASP A 338 -1.24 -20.75 26.72
CA ASP A 338 -1.17 -21.56 27.94
C ASP A 338 -2.60 -21.97 28.34
N ASP A 339 -2.98 -23.22 28.10
CA ASP A 339 -4.31 -23.77 28.44
C ASP A 339 -4.68 -23.63 29.94
N LYS A 340 -3.68 -23.42 30.81
CA LYS A 340 -3.88 -23.26 32.25
C LYS A 340 -3.98 -21.80 32.68
N ASN A 341 -3.68 -20.85 31.78
CA ASN A 341 -3.90 -19.44 32.02
C ASN A 341 -4.21 -18.66 30.72
N ALA A 342 -5.51 -18.58 30.40
CA ALA A 342 -6.02 -17.77 29.29
C ALA A 342 -5.67 -16.26 29.40
N SER A 343 -5.29 -15.75 30.58
CA SER A 343 -4.83 -14.35 30.73
C SER A 343 -3.46 -14.07 30.09
N LYS A 344 -2.80 -15.09 29.52
CA LYS A 344 -1.62 -14.91 28.64
C LYS A 344 -2.01 -14.71 27.17
N GLY A 345 -3.30 -14.83 26.84
CA GLY A 345 -3.87 -14.63 25.51
C GLY A 345 -3.71 -15.81 24.55
N ARG A 346 -3.81 -15.51 23.26
CA ARG A 346 -3.91 -16.49 22.15
C ARG A 346 -2.80 -16.31 21.14
N THR A 347 -2.51 -17.36 20.36
CA THR A 347 -1.74 -17.22 19.14
C THR A 347 -2.50 -16.41 18.08
N PHE A 348 -1.79 -15.92 17.07
CA PHE A 348 -2.41 -15.43 15.84
C PHE A 348 -1.40 -15.62 14.70
N PHE A 349 -1.55 -16.72 13.94
CA PHE A 349 -0.66 -17.01 12.81
C PHE A 349 -1.35 -17.81 11.72
N PHE A 350 -0.80 -17.73 10.52
CA PHE A 350 -1.30 -18.46 9.35
C PHE A 350 -0.52 -19.75 9.16
N GLU A 351 -1.25 -20.84 8.92
CA GLU A 351 -0.71 -22.05 8.32
C GLU A 351 -1.20 -22.13 6.88
N ILE A 352 -0.25 -22.36 5.96
CA ILE A 352 -0.54 -22.63 4.54
C ILE A 352 -0.04 -24.04 4.26
N ASN A 353 -0.90 -24.92 3.74
CA ASN A 353 -0.57 -26.34 3.51
C ASN A 353 0.02 -27.00 4.77
N ASP A 354 -0.60 -26.72 5.91
CA ASP A 354 -0.28 -27.27 7.23
C ASP A 354 1.12 -26.87 7.76
N VAL A 355 1.74 -25.82 7.19
CA VAL A 355 3.02 -25.23 7.61
C VAL A 355 2.81 -23.80 8.13
N PRO A 356 3.28 -23.45 9.35
CA PRO A 356 3.24 -22.09 9.86
C PRO A 356 4.09 -21.11 9.04
N VAL A 357 3.47 -20.07 8.50
CA VAL A 357 4.11 -19.03 7.68
C VAL A 357 4.19 -17.73 8.47
N PHE A 358 5.41 -17.20 8.66
CA PHE A 358 5.58 -15.82 9.14
C PHE A 358 5.22 -14.86 7.99
N LEU A 359 4.25 -13.96 8.20
CA LEU A 359 3.88 -12.95 7.19
C LEU A 359 4.92 -11.83 7.15
N LYS A 360 5.48 -11.57 5.97
CA LYS A 360 6.51 -10.57 5.69
C LYS A 360 6.05 -9.70 4.54
N GLY A 361 5.89 -8.41 4.79
CA GLY A 361 5.52 -7.46 3.75
C GLY A 361 5.07 -6.12 4.29
N SER A 362 4.00 -5.61 3.71
CA SER A 362 3.52 -4.26 3.95
C SER A 362 2.07 -4.07 3.49
N ASN A 363 1.51 -2.89 3.71
CA ASN A 363 0.16 -2.52 3.31
C ASN A 363 0.14 -1.86 1.91
N TRP A 364 -0.80 -2.27 1.06
CA TRP A 364 -1.06 -1.73 -0.28
C TRP A 364 -2.15 -0.67 -0.24
N ILE A 365 -1.87 0.46 -0.87
CA ILE A 365 -2.83 1.54 -1.13
C ILE A 365 -2.98 1.75 -2.65
N PRO A 366 -4.05 2.42 -3.14
CA PRO A 366 -4.23 2.68 -4.57
C PRO A 366 -2.99 3.38 -5.19
N ALA A 367 -2.47 2.81 -6.28
CA ALA A 367 -1.16 3.22 -6.84
C ALA A 367 -1.17 4.49 -7.72
N ASP A 368 -2.34 5.12 -7.87
CA ASP A 368 -2.61 6.45 -8.46
C ASP A 368 -4.07 6.83 -8.07
N PRO A 369 -4.43 8.10 -7.83
CA PRO A 369 -5.82 8.46 -7.55
C PRO A 369 -6.73 8.27 -8.79
N PHE A 370 -6.14 8.27 -9.99
CA PHE A 370 -6.84 8.04 -11.24
C PHE A 370 -6.61 6.60 -11.70
N GLN A 371 -7.53 5.71 -11.36
CA GLN A 371 -7.37 4.25 -11.54
C GLN A 371 -7.10 3.83 -13.00
N SER A 372 -7.53 4.62 -13.98
CA SER A 372 -7.20 4.48 -15.41
C SER A 372 -5.69 4.58 -15.72
N ARG A 373 -4.89 5.21 -14.84
CA ARG A 373 -3.43 5.34 -14.97
C ARG A 373 -2.65 4.17 -14.38
N VAL A 374 -3.29 3.26 -13.63
CA VAL A 374 -2.63 2.10 -13.01
C VAL A 374 -2.43 0.99 -14.04
N ASP A 375 -1.40 1.17 -14.87
CA ASP A 375 -1.12 0.26 -15.99
C ASP A 375 -0.50 -1.08 -15.56
N LYS A 376 -0.45 -2.03 -16.50
CA LYS A 376 0.14 -3.36 -16.29
C LYS A 376 1.61 -3.28 -15.86
N ASN A 377 2.39 -2.34 -16.40
CA ASN A 377 3.82 -2.24 -16.13
C ASN A 377 4.10 -1.75 -14.71
N ARG A 378 3.28 -0.81 -14.18
CA ARG A 378 3.29 -0.36 -12.78
C ARG A 378 2.99 -1.51 -11.84
N LEU A 379 1.97 -2.32 -12.12
CA LEU A 379 1.65 -3.50 -11.30
C LEU A 379 2.79 -4.55 -11.36
N GLU A 380 3.29 -4.89 -12.55
CA GLU A 380 4.39 -5.85 -12.69
C GLU A 380 5.68 -5.39 -11.99
N PHE A 381 5.99 -4.09 -12.00
CA PHE A 381 7.12 -3.51 -11.26
C PHE A 381 6.94 -3.66 -9.74
N LEU A 382 5.76 -3.35 -9.20
CA LEU A 382 5.50 -3.41 -7.77
C LEU A 382 5.50 -4.86 -7.25
N PHE A 383 4.93 -5.80 -8.01
CA PHE A 383 5.03 -7.23 -7.68
C PHE A 383 6.45 -7.79 -7.82
N ALA A 384 7.23 -7.35 -8.82
CA ALA A 384 8.65 -7.71 -8.89
C ALA A 384 9.42 -7.19 -7.67
N SER A 385 9.16 -5.95 -7.26
CA SER A 385 9.80 -5.31 -6.11
C SER A 385 9.52 -6.07 -4.79
N MET A 386 8.25 -6.38 -4.50
CA MET A 386 7.88 -7.20 -3.32
C MET A 386 8.63 -8.54 -3.28
N ARG A 387 8.78 -9.22 -4.42
CA ARG A 387 9.52 -10.50 -4.47
C ARG A 387 11.02 -10.31 -4.25
N GLU A 388 11.64 -9.31 -4.89
CA GLU A 388 13.06 -8.99 -4.70
C GLU A 388 13.36 -8.58 -3.25
N ALA A 389 12.42 -7.95 -2.56
CA ALA A 389 12.46 -7.61 -1.15
C ALA A 389 12.13 -8.76 -0.18
N ASN A 390 12.06 -10.02 -0.67
CA ASN A 390 11.76 -11.22 0.12
C ASN A 390 10.40 -11.23 0.83
N MET A 391 9.44 -10.41 0.40
CA MET A 391 8.07 -10.40 0.92
C MET A 391 7.31 -11.65 0.48
N ASN A 392 6.35 -12.07 1.30
CA ASN A 392 5.42 -13.17 1.01
C ASN A 392 3.95 -12.79 1.26
N ALA A 393 3.68 -11.58 1.74
CA ALA A 393 2.35 -11.08 2.04
C ALA A 393 2.22 -9.60 1.67
N VAL A 394 0.99 -9.15 1.41
CA VAL A 394 0.60 -7.74 1.32
C VAL A 394 -0.83 -7.60 1.87
N ARG A 395 -1.16 -6.48 2.50
CA ARG A 395 -2.55 -6.20 2.92
C ARG A 395 -3.19 -5.16 2.01
N VAL A 396 -4.28 -5.50 1.35
CA VAL A 396 -5.08 -4.53 0.55
C VAL A 396 -5.98 -3.78 1.53
N TRP A 397 -5.59 -2.56 1.86
CA TRP A 397 -6.15 -1.76 2.95
C TRP A 397 -7.53 -1.18 2.64
N GLY A 398 -8.43 -1.21 3.62
CA GLY A 398 -9.87 -0.96 3.48
C GLY A 398 -10.30 0.43 3.03
N GLY A 399 -9.44 1.45 3.06
CA GLY A 399 -9.81 2.78 2.52
C GLY A 399 -9.56 2.92 1.02
N GLY A 400 -8.95 1.93 0.37
CA GLY A 400 -8.56 1.93 -1.04
C GLY A 400 -9.67 1.46 -1.99
N VAL A 401 -9.35 0.47 -2.82
CA VAL A 401 -10.29 -0.19 -3.75
C VAL A 401 -10.11 -1.70 -3.69
N TYR A 402 -11.17 -2.46 -4.01
CA TYR A 402 -10.98 -3.85 -4.44
C TYR A 402 -10.24 -3.82 -5.78
N GLU A 403 -8.98 -4.24 -5.77
CA GLU A 403 -8.02 -4.06 -6.87
C GLU A 403 -8.44 -4.67 -8.23
N SER A 404 -7.68 -4.38 -9.28
CA SER A 404 -7.85 -4.97 -10.62
C SER A 404 -7.65 -6.49 -10.63
N ASP A 405 -8.32 -7.23 -11.52
CA ASP A 405 -8.06 -8.67 -11.69
C ASP A 405 -6.60 -8.96 -12.10
N MET A 406 -5.89 -7.97 -12.66
CA MET A 406 -4.46 -8.09 -12.95
C MET A 406 -3.62 -8.16 -11.68
N PHE A 407 -3.94 -7.35 -10.65
CA PHE A 407 -3.26 -7.36 -9.36
C PHE A 407 -3.31 -8.74 -8.70
N TYR A 408 -4.51 -9.34 -8.55
CA TYR A 408 -4.64 -10.66 -7.91
C TYR A 408 -3.99 -11.78 -8.74
N ARG A 409 -4.11 -11.75 -10.08
CA ARG A 409 -3.39 -12.70 -10.96
C ARG A 409 -1.86 -12.56 -10.90
N LEU A 410 -1.34 -11.36 -10.57
CA LEU A 410 0.08 -11.16 -10.31
C LEU A 410 0.45 -11.66 -8.91
N ALA A 411 -0.36 -11.43 -7.88
CA ALA A 411 -0.16 -11.96 -6.53
C ALA A 411 -0.09 -13.49 -6.50
N ASP A 412 -1.03 -14.16 -7.17
CA ASP A 412 -1.06 -15.62 -7.33
C ASP A 412 0.23 -16.16 -7.97
N LYS A 413 0.74 -15.49 -9.01
CA LYS A 413 1.95 -15.89 -9.75
C LYS A 413 3.24 -15.51 -9.03
N ALA A 414 3.21 -14.45 -8.23
CA ALA A 414 4.33 -13.97 -7.44
C ALA A 414 4.51 -14.77 -6.13
N GLY A 415 3.46 -15.43 -5.65
CA GLY A 415 3.41 -16.07 -4.34
C GLY A 415 3.17 -15.07 -3.20
N ILE A 416 2.61 -13.89 -3.50
CA ILE A 416 2.30 -12.89 -2.49
C ILE A 416 0.90 -13.19 -1.96
N MET A 417 0.81 -13.50 -0.67
CA MET A 417 -0.47 -13.67 0.02
C MET A 417 -1.15 -12.31 0.19
N ILE A 418 -2.48 -12.28 0.17
CA ILE A 418 -3.28 -11.07 0.36
C ILE A 418 -4.10 -11.21 1.64
N TRP A 419 -3.92 -10.25 2.54
CA TRP A 419 -4.94 -9.89 3.52
C TRP A 419 -5.89 -8.91 2.85
N GLN A 420 -7.16 -9.28 2.72
CA GLN A 420 -8.15 -8.49 1.97
C GLN A 420 -9.16 -7.85 2.91
N ASP A 421 -9.02 -6.55 3.16
CA ASP A 421 -10.07 -5.78 3.82
C ASP A 421 -11.29 -5.64 2.88
N ALA A 422 -12.49 -5.57 3.45
CA ALA A 422 -13.63 -4.92 2.81
C ALA A 422 -13.41 -3.39 2.81
N MET A 423 -14.03 -2.66 1.88
CA MET A 423 -13.69 -1.25 1.64
C MET A 423 -14.31 -0.28 2.66
N PHE A 424 -13.85 -0.35 3.91
CA PHE A 424 -14.22 0.48 5.05
C PHE A 424 -12.98 0.81 5.89
N ALA A 425 -12.76 2.08 6.27
CA ALA A 425 -11.57 2.49 7.02
C ALA A 425 -11.78 3.77 7.84
N CYS A 426 -11.32 3.74 9.11
CA CYS A 426 -11.25 4.87 10.04
C CYS A 426 -12.50 5.77 10.05
N ALA A 427 -13.68 5.15 10.04
CA ALA A 427 -14.98 5.80 10.08
C ALA A 427 -16.07 4.87 10.62
N LEU A 428 -17.10 5.45 11.23
CA LEU A 428 -18.39 4.78 11.37
C LEU A 428 -19.18 4.94 10.07
N TYR A 429 -20.11 4.02 9.83
CA TYR A 429 -20.89 3.95 8.59
C TYR A 429 -22.39 3.80 8.89
N PRO A 430 -23.27 4.30 8.00
CA PRO A 430 -24.73 4.14 8.15
C PRO A 430 -25.16 2.68 8.28
N THR A 431 -26.18 2.39 9.09
CA THR A 431 -26.73 1.03 9.21
C THR A 431 -28.21 0.93 8.82
N ASN A 432 -28.72 1.91 8.07
CA ASN A 432 -30.08 1.81 7.51
C ASN A 432 -30.16 0.65 6.48
N ALA A 433 -31.37 0.17 6.22
CA ALA A 433 -31.57 -1.02 5.39
C ALA A 433 -31.10 -0.82 3.93
N GLU A 434 -31.16 0.41 3.42
CA GLU A 434 -30.68 0.78 2.08
C GLU A 434 -29.16 0.60 1.97
N PHE A 435 -28.39 1.18 2.90
CA PHE A 435 -26.92 1.08 2.92
C PHE A 435 -26.47 -0.37 3.13
N LEU A 436 -27.06 -1.09 4.10
CA LEU A 436 -26.71 -2.49 4.37
C LEU A 436 -27.05 -3.40 3.17
N SER A 437 -28.16 -3.18 2.46
CA SER A 437 -28.49 -3.93 1.25
C SER A 437 -27.52 -3.64 0.10
N ASN A 438 -26.99 -2.41 0.00
CA ASN A 438 -26.01 -2.04 -1.01
C ASN A 438 -24.63 -2.68 -0.73
N VAL A 439 -24.19 -2.63 0.54
CA VAL A 439 -22.98 -3.31 1.01
C VAL A 439 -23.07 -4.82 0.86
N GLY A 440 -24.21 -5.43 1.16
CA GLY A 440 -24.42 -6.86 0.94
C GLY A 440 -24.26 -7.26 -0.53
N ALA A 441 -24.85 -6.49 -1.46
CA ALA A 441 -24.72 -6.73 -2.90
C ALA A 441 -23.28 -6.49 -3.41
N GLU A 442 -22.56 -5.51 -2.86
CA GLU A 442 -21.13 -5.28 -3.12
C GLU A 442 -20.29 -6.49 -2.74
N LEU A 443 -20.44 -7.02 -1.52
CA LEU A 443 -19.64 -8.15 -1.06
C LEU A 443 -19.99 -9.45 -1.79
N VAL A 444 -21.26 -9.69 -2.12
CA VAL A 444 -21.65 -10.83 -2.97
C VAL A 444 -20.97 -10.73 -4.34
N GLU A 445 -20.84 -9.55 -4.96
CA GLU A 445 -20.14 -9.43 -6.24
C GLU A 445 -18.61 -9.53 -6.09
N GLN A 446 -18.02 -8.91 -5.07
CA GLN A 446 -16.56 -8.86 -4.88
C GLN A 446 -15.97 -10.17 -4.36
N VAL A 447 -16.57 -10.83 -3.37
CA VAL A 447 -16.10 -12.15 -2.91
C VAL A 447 -16.24 -13.18 -4.05
N ASN A 448 -17.33 -13.15 -4.83
CA ASN A 448 -17.44 -14.00 -6.02
C ASN A 448 -16.44 -13.64 -7.14
N ARG A 449 -15.99 -12.39 -7.25
CA ARG A 449 -14.89 -12.00 -8.16
C ARG A 449 -13.56 -12.57 -7.72
N LEU A 450 -13.32 -12.66 -6.41
CA LEU A 450 -11.97 -12.80 -5.85
C LEU A 450 -11.67 -14.17 -5.20
N LYS A 451 -12.68 -14.94 -4.79
CA LYS A 451 -12.51 -16.19 -4.02
C LYS A 451 -11.72 -17.31 -4.71
N TYR A 452 -11.49 -17.24 -6.03
CA TYR A 452 -10.67 -18.21 -6.76
C TYR A 452 -9.16 -17.95 -6.69
N HIS A 453 -8.74 -16.78 -6.23
CA HIS A 453 -7.32 -16.42 -6.08
C HIS A 453 -6.71 -17.12 -4.85
N PRO A 454 -5.75 -18.06 -5.00
CA PRO A 454 -5.07 -18.68 -3.87
C PRO A 454 -4.28 -17.68 -3.02
N SER A 455 -3.86 -16.54 -3.59
CA SER A 455 -3.17 -15.45 -2.88
C SER A 455 -3.97 -14.93 -1.69
N ILE A 456 -5.27 -14.68 -1.80
CA ILE A 456 -6.08 -14.19 -0.67
C ILE A 456 -6.09 -15.26 0.44
N VAL A 457 -5.67 -14.92 1.65
CA VAL A 457 -5.57 -15.83 2.81
C VAL A 457 -6.47 -15.44 3.98
N ILE A 458 -6.98 -14.21 4.01
CA ILE A 458 -7.91 -13.72 5.03
C ILE A 458 -8.79 -12.60 4.46
N TRP A 459 -10.02 -12.54 4.96
CA TRP A 459 -10.92 -11.40 4.80
C TRP A 459 -11.00 -10.60 6.10
N ALA A 460 -10.99 -9.26 6.03
CA ALA A 460 -11.19 -8.39 7.20
C ALA A 460 -12.37 -7.43 6.98
N GLY A 461 -13.15 -7.16 8.02
CA GLY A 461 -14.34 -6.32 7.93
C GLY A 461 -14.06 -4.84 7.64
N ASN A 462 -12.94 -4.31 8.12
CA ASN A 462 -12.53 -2.91 7.99
C ASN A 462 -11.08 -2.68 8.47
N ASN A 463 -10.55 -1.50 8.17
CA ASN A 463 -9.43 -0.89 8.87
C ASN A 463 -9.90 -0.08 10.10
N GLU A 464 -9.32 -0.37 11.26
CA GLU A 464 -9.30 0.41 12.52
C GLU A 464 -10.64 0.78 13.18
N ASN A 465 -11.79 0.43 12.62
CA ASN A 465 -13.07 0.88 13.17
C ASN A 465 -13.40 0.25 14.55
N GLU A 466 -12.75 -0.87 14.92
CA GLU A 466 -12.86 -1.44 16.28
C GLU A 466 -12.08 -0.60 17.31
N VAL A 467 -10.80 -0.30 17.01
CA VAL A 467 -9.93 0.49 17.90
C VAL A 467 -10.35 1.96 17.95
N ALA A 468 -10.91 2.52 16.88
CA ALA A 468 -11.36 3.92 16.84
C ALA A 468 -12.53 4.20 17.82
N ILE A 469 -13.44 3.23 18.01
CA ILE A 469 -14.53 3.31 18.98
C ILE A 469 -13.97 3.33 20.41
N ARG A 470 -13.12 2.36 20.77
CA ARG A 470 -12.57 2.22 22.13
C ARG A 470 -11.49 3.24 22.47
N GLY A 471 -10.76 3.74 21.47
CA GLY A 471 -9.85 4.87 21.58
C GLY A 471 -10.57 6.22 21.62
N HIS A 472 -11.90 6.25 21.48
CA HIS A 472 -12.74 7.44 21.42
C HIS A 472 -12.24 8.50 20.42
N TRP A 473 -11.83 8.08 19.21
CA TRP A 473 -11.28 8.95 18.17
C TRP A 473 -12.25 10.07 17.76
N TRP A 474 -13.54 9.81 17.91
CA TRP A 474 -14.62 10.75 17.63
C TRP A 474 -15.49 10.94 18.87
N ARG A 475 -16.11 12.11 18.98
CA ARG A 475 -17.17 12.41 19.94
C ARG A 475 -18.28 13.12 19.19
N GLU A 476 -19.45 12.51 19.15
CA GLU A 476 -20.59 12.98 18.37
C GLU A 476 -21.80 13.17 19.28
N GLU A 477 -22.62 14.19 19.03
CA GLU A 477 -23.79 14.44 19.86
C GLU A 477 -24.87 13.38 19.59
N ASN A 478 -25.53 12.91 20.65
CA ASN A 478 -26.60 11.90 20.60
C ASN A 478 -26.20 10.52 20.02
N PHE A 479 -24.92 10.28 19.69
CA PHE A 479 -24.39 8.97 19.28
C PHE A 479 -23.38 8.42 20.32
N PRO A 480 -23.85 7.83 21.44
CA PRO A 480 -22.98 7.29 22.49
C PRO A 480 -22.28 5.99 22.05
N GLU A 481 -21.21 5.62 22.74
CA GLU A 481 -20.37 4.45 22.42
C GLU A 481 -21.17 3.14 22.29
N ASP A 482 -22.14 2.87 23.16
CA ASP A 482 -23.00 1.67 23.06
C ASP A 482 -23.80 1.63 21.74
N ALA A 483 -24.17 2.78 21.19
CA ALA A 483 -24.82 2.87 19.88
C ALA A 483 -23.80 2.70 18.74
N MET A 484 -22.60 3.27 18.85
CA MET A 484 -21.49 3.06 17.91
C MET A 484 -21.11 1.57 17.82
N VAL A 485 -20.96 0.88 18.97
CA VAL A 485 -20.69 -0.56 19.06
C VAL A 485 -21.82 -1.37 18.41
N LYS A 486 -23.08 -1.01 18.68
CA LYS A 486 -24.24 -1.69 18.09
C LYS A 486 -24.28 -1.57 16.56
N ASP A 487 -24.00 -0.39 16.02
CA ASP A 487 -23.95 -0.16 14.58
C ASP A 487 -22.73 -0.83 13.92
N TYR A 488 -21.57 -0.79 14.57
CA TYR A 488 -20.39 -1.57 14.18
C TYR A 488 -20.71 -3.07 14.08
N VAL A 489 -21.30 -3.66 15.12
CA VAL A 489 -21.64 -5.09 15.17
C VAL A 489 -22.64 -5.44 14.06
N LYS A 490 -23.69 -4.62 13.90
CA LYS A 490 -24.72 -4.80 12.88
C LYS A 490 -24.15 -4.79 11.46
N LEU A 491 -23.15 -3.95 11.17
CA LEU A 491 -22.44 -3.92 9.90
C LEU A 491 -21.46 -5.10 9.77
N TYR A 492 -20.41 -5.14 10.60
CA TYR A 492 -19.27 -6.03 10.38
C TYR A 492 -19.50 -7.49 10.83
N LYS A 493 -20.32 -7.71 11.87
CA LYS A 493 -20.58 -9.05 12.43
C LYS A 493 -21.89 -9.66 11.95
N ASP A 494 -22.94 -8.87 11.85
CA ASP A 494 -24.28 -9.39 11.52
C ASP A 494 -24.63 -9.30 10.03
N THR A 495 -23.98 -8.40 9.27
CA THR A 495 -24.20 -8.26 7.81
C THR A 495 -23.03 -8.78 6.99
N ILE A 496 -21.80 -8.31 7.25
CA ILE A 496 -20.62 -8.61 6.42
C ILE A 496 -20.10 -10.03 6.67
N ALA A 497 -19.83 -10.41 7.92
CA ALA A 497 -19.24 -11.72 8.24
C ALA A 497 -20.05 -12.92 7.69
N PRO A 498 -21.40 -12.98 7.78
CA PRO A 498 -22.17 -14.11 7.25
C PRO A 498 -22.08 -14.19 5.73
N ILE A 499 -22.19 -13.05 5.02
CA ILE A 499 -22.10 -12.99 3.56
C ILE A 499 -20.73 -13.49 3.07
N VAL A 500 -19.63 -13.05 3.70
CA VAL A 500 -18.28 -13.50 3.34
C VAL A 500 -18.12 -15.01 3.60
N ARG A 501 -18.58 -15.49 4.77
CA ARG A 501 -18.48 -16.91 5.17
C ARG A 501 -19.31 -17.83 4.25
N GLU A 502 -20.51 -17.40 3.85
CA GLU A 502 -21.37 -18.14 2.92
C GLU A 502 -20.78 -18.15 1.51
N VAL A 503 -20.46 -16.98 0.95
CA VAL A 503 -20.01 -16.84 -0.44
C VAL A 503 -18.63 -17.47 -0.67
N ASP A 504 -17.72 -17.47 0.32
CA ASP A 504 -16.42 -18.14 0.22
C ASP A 504 -16.43 -19.61 0.71
N PHE A 505 -17.62 -20.21 0.91
CA PHE A 505 -17.80 -21.58 1.40
C PHE A 505 -17.01 -21.90 2.69
N GLY A 506 -16.77 -20.89 3.54
CA GLY A 506 -15.92 -21.01 4.73
C GLY A 506 -14.43 -21.31 4.46
N SER A 507 -13.96 -21.18 3.22
CA SER A 507 -12.61 -21.64 2.81
C SER A 507 -11.44 -20.78 3.30
N ARG A 508 -11.74 -19.59 3.87
CA ARG A 508 -10.78 -18.65 4.43
C ARG A 508 -11.29 -18.09 5.78
N PRO A 509 -10.38 -17.73 6.70
CA PRO A 509 -10.74 -16.99 7.90
C PRO A 509 -11.31 -15.59 7.59
N TYR A 510 -12.13 -15.09 8.52
CA TYR A 510 -12.63 -13.72 8.54
C TYR A 510 -12.39 -13.11 9.93
N VAL A 511 -11.91 -11.86 9.97
CA VAL A 511 -11.79 -11.03 11.20
C VAL A 511 -12.62 -9.75 11.08
N LEU A 512 -13.05 -9.20 12.21
CA LEU A 512 -13.96 -8.04 12.24
C LEU A 512 -13.25 -6.71 11.93
N SER A 513 -11.97 -6.57 12.28
CA SER A 513 -11.14 -5.38 12.05
C SER A 513 -9.67 -5.76 11.85
N SER A 514 -8.86 -4.74 11.55
CA SER A 514 -7.40 -4.70 11.67
C SER A 514 -7.09 -3.34 12.31
N PRO A 515 -6.61 -3.24 13.56
CA PRO A 515 -6.31 -4.33 14.48
C PRO A 515 -7.57 -4.90 15.15
N SER A 516 -7.54 -6.19 15.49
CA SER A 516 -8.62 -6.86 16.24
C SER A 516 -8.04 -7.93 17.17
N ASN A 517 -8.72 -8.24 18.28
CA ASN A 517 -8.32 -9.36 19.16
C ASN A 517 -8.80 -10.73 18.62
N GLY A 518 -9.33 -10.75 17.39
CA GLY A 518 -9.70 -11.96 16.66
C GLY A 518 -10.88 -12.70 17.28
N VAL A 519 -10.72 -13.98 17.62
CA VAL A 519 -11.77 -14.74 18.31
C VAL A 519 -12.12 -14.17 19.68
N GLU A 520 -11.21 -13.46 20.35
CA GLU A 520 -11.52 -12.82 21.64
C GLU A 520 -12.45 -11.61 21.44
N THR A 521 -12.26 -10.81 20.37
CA THR A 521 -13.22 -9.78 19.95
C THR A 521 -14.61 -10.37 19.71
N GLU A 522 -14.72 -11.53 19.03
CA GLU A 522 -16.01 -12.19 18.83
C GLU A 522 -16.66 -12.63 20.16
N MET A 523 -15.87 -13.14 21.11
CA MET A 523 -16.31 -13.55 22.46
C MET A 523 -16.71 -12.37 23.35
N GLU A 524 -16.04 -11.23 23.23
CA GLU A 524 -16.41 -9.98 23.92
C GLU A 524 -17.66 -9.30 23.32
N GLY A 525 -18.20 -9.83 22.23
CA GLY A 525 -19.46 -9.42 21.62
C GLY A 525 -19.33 -8.88 20.20
N GLY A 526 -18.12 -8.53 19.76
CA GLY A 526 -17.81 -8.02 18.42
C GLY A 526 -17.00 -6.71 18.41
N VAL A 527 -16.76 -6.09 19.57
CA VAL A 527 -15.79 -5.01 19.77
C VAL A 527 -15.11 -5.26 21.11
N ALA A 528 -13.84 -5.65 21.13
CA ALA A 528 -13.10 -5.94 22.35
C ALA A 528 -13.02 -4.73 23.30
N ARG A 529 -12.70 -4.94 24.58
CA ARG A 529 -12.47 -3.82 25.51
C ARG A 529 -11.17 -3.07 25.22
N GLU A 530 -10.12 -3.81 24.87
CA GLU A 530 -8.80 -3.30 24.53
C GLU A 530 -8.39 -3.89 23.16
N PRO A 531 -8.92 -3.40 22.02
CA PRO A 531 -8.57 -3.87 20.69
C PRO A 531 -7.11 -3.56 20.36
N GLY A 532 -6.39 -4.53 19.79
CA GLY A 532 -4.95 -4.42 19.59
C GLY A 532 -4.13 -4.77 20.85
N ASP A 533 -4.67 -5.60 21.75
CA ASP A 533 -3.88 -6.17 22.86
C ASP A 533 -2.80 -7.12 22.26
N PRO A 534 -1.49 -6.86 22.46
CA PRO A 534 -0.41 -7.71 21.95
C PRO A 534 -0.45 -9.17 22.45
N ALA A 535 -1.26 -9.51 23.46
CA ALA A 535 -1.51 -10.88 23.89
C ALA A 535 -2.43 -11.68 22.94
N PHE A 536 -3.15 -11.03 22.02
CA PHE A 536 -4.09 -11.63 21.08
C PHE A 536 -3.81 -11.14 19.64
N GLY A 537 -4.61 -11.64 18.68
CA GLY A 537 -4.95 -10.88 17.48
C GLY A 537 -3.80 -10.27 16.67
N ASP A 538 -4.04 -9.05 16.20
CA ASP A 538 -3.08 -8.21 15.50
C ASP A 538 -3.07 -6.78 16.05
N ILE A 539 -1.96 -6.06 15.89
CA ILE A 539 -1.79 -4.68 16.36
C ILE A 539 -1.35 -3.74 15.23
N HIS A 540 -1.75 -2.48 15.37
CA HIS A 540 -1.16 -1.34 14.67
C HIS A 540 -0.27 -0.57 15.65
N PHE A 541 0.95 -0.20 15.27
CA PHE A 541 1.87 0.51 16.17
C PHE A 541 2.61 1.67 15.49
N TYR A 542 2.37 2.89 15.99
CA TYR A 542 3.03 4.12 15.56
C TYR A 542 3.55 4.88 16.78
N ASP A 543 4.82 5.27 16.78
CA ASP A 543 5.45 6.05 17.85
C ASP A 543 6.56 6.94 17.28
N TYR A 544 6.32 8.26 17.25
CA TYR A 544 7.23 9.28 16.72
C TYR A 544 7.97 10.06 17.81
N LEU A 545 7.85 9.62 19.08
CA LEU A 545 8.41 10.29 20.26
C LEU A 545 9.59 9.53 20.85
N ASN A 546 9.54 8.20 20.84
CA ASN A 546 10.57 7.34 21.40
C ASN A 546 11.67 6.98 20.39
N ASP A 547 12.76 6.43 20.92
CA ASP A 547 13.96 6.06 20.16
C ASP A 547 13.67 4.85 19.25
N ALA A 548 13.37 5.13 17.98
CA ALA A 548 13.02 4.14 16.96
C ALA A 548 14.18 3.20 16.56
N TRP A 549 15.38 3.35 17.14
CA TRP A 549 16.51 2.46 16.91
C TRP A 549 16.74 1.47 18.07
N LYS A 550 16.01 1.62 19.20
CA LYS A 550 16.04 0.73 20.37
C LYS A 550 14.86 -0.24 20.37
N GLU A 551 15.09 -1.53 20.63
CA GLU A 551 14.00 -2.53 20.64
C GLU A 551 12.98 -2.30 21.78
N SER A 552 13.39 -1.64 22.85
CA SER A 552 12.56 -1.33 24.02
C SER A 552 11.39 -0.39 23.73
N THR A 553 11.41 0.26 22.56
CA THR A 553 10.33 1.13 22.06
C THR A 553 9.12 0.30 21.57
N PHE A 554 9.34 -0.94 21.12
CA PHE A 554 8.32 -1.69 20.38
C PHE A 554 7.54 -2.69 21.26
N MET A 555 6.23 -2.79 21.03
CA MET A 555 5.41 -3.85 21.61
C MET A 555 5.85 -5.25 21.15
N ILE A 556 5.35 -6.30 21.81
CA ILE A 556 5.64 -7.71 21.46
C ILE A 556 4.32 -8.42 21.11
N PRO A 557 3.74 -8.18 19.91
CA PRO A 557 2.42 -8.70 19.53
C PRO A 557 2.46 -10.13 19.00
N ARG A 558 1.29 -10.68 18.65
CA ARG A 558 1.18 -11.88 17.81
C ARG A 558 1.33 -11.56 16.32
N CYS A 559 0.75 -10.46 15.87
CA CYS A 559 0.88 -9.93 14.51
C CYS A 559 0.99 -8.40 14.58
N ALA A 560 1.95 -7.82 13.86
CA ALA A 560 1.97 -6.38 13.58
C ALA A 560 1.50 -6.18 12.13
N SER A 561 0.21 -5.89 11.97
CA SER A 561 -0.48 -5.70 10.69
C SER A 561 -0.26 -4.29 10.12
N GLU A 562 0.02 -3.31 10.99
CA GLU A 562 0.59 -2.02 10.63
C GLU A 562 1.66 -1.55 11.61
N TYR A 563 2.67 -0.85 11.08
CA TYR A 563 3.60 -0.02 11.84
C TYR A 563 4.38 0.87 10.87
N GLY A 564 4.70 2.11 11.25
CA GLY A 564 5.30 3.04 10.30
C GLY A 564 6.08 4.22 10.87
N TYR A 565 6.97 4.75 10.03
CA TYR A 565 7.76 5.97 10.17
C TYR A 565 7.72 6.72 8.83
N GLN A 566 7.51 8.03 8.82
CA GLN A 566 7.38 8.80 7.58
C GLN A 566 8.75 9.13 6.96
N SER A 567 8.82 9.25 5.63
CA SER A 567 9.99 9.79 4.92
C SER A 567 9.58 10.65 3.72
N LEU A 568 10.49 11.49 3.24
CA LEU A 568 10.36 12.11 1.92
C LEU A 568 10.51 11.06 0.79
N PRO A 569 9.86 11.27 -0.38
CA PRO A 569 10.10 10.50 -1.60
C PRO A 569 11.46 10.89 -2.21
N THR A 570 11.88 10.23 -3.29
CA THR A 570 13.18 10.55 -3.93
C THR A 570 13.20 11.96 -4.52
N GLY A 571 14.39 12.57 -4.58
CA GLY A 571 14.57 13.90 -5.16
C GLY A 571 14.24 13.99 -6.66
N ALA A 572 14.25 12.87 -7.39
CA ALA A 572 13.80 12.80 -8.77
C ALA A 572 12.26 12.83 -8.89
N THR A 573 11.55 12.15 -7.98
CA THR A 573 10.08 12.11 -7.94
C THR A 573 9.49 13.42 -7.41
N LEU A 574 10.05 13.99 -6.33
CA LEU A 574 9.53 15.24 -5.74
C LEU A 574 9.69 16.45 -6.68
N ARG A 575 10.81 16.55 -7.41
CA ARG A 575 11.10 17.69 -8.30
C ARG A 575 10.18 17.74 -9.52
N GLN A 576 9.64 16.60 -9.95
CA GLN A 576 8.59 16.56 -10.97
C GLN A 576 7.28 17.18 -10.45
N ALA A 577 7.01 17.06 -9.15
CA ALA A 577 5.74 17.48 -8.55
C ALA A 577 5.72 18.95 -8.09
N ILE A 578 6.82 19.47 -7.52
CA ILE A 578 6.90 20.84 -7.00
C ILE A 578 7.89 21.77 -7.74
N GLY A 579 8.63 21.26 -8.73
CA GLY A 579 9.66 22.02 -9.45
C GLY A 579 10.90 22.30 -8.59
N THR A 580 11.62 23.36 -8.92
CA THR A 580 12.83 23.81 -8.21
C THR A 580 12.65 25.11 -7.41
N ASP A 581 11.59 25.86 -7.71
CA ASP A 581 11.50 27.27 -7.31
C ASP A 581 11.01 27.42 -5.85
N ASP A 582 10.38 26.36 -5.32
CA ASP A 582 9.98 26.19 -3.91
C ASP A 582 10.69 24.97 -3.27
N TRP A 583 11.94 24.69 -3.67
CA TRP A 583 12.72 23.53 -3.22
C TRP A 583 13.33 23.74 -1.82
N ASN A 584 12.49 23.87 -0.80
CA ASN A 584 12.90 24.06 0.59
C ASN A 584 12.00 23.27 1.56
N TYR A 585 12.50 22.98 2.78
CA TYR A 585 11.88 21.96 3.65
C TYR A 585 10.56 22.42 4.30
N PHE A 586 10.36 23.73 4.44
CA PHE A 586 9.09 24.35 4.80
C PHE A 586 8.48 25.14 3.62
N GLY A 587 8.80 24.72 2.39
CA GLY A 587 8.25 25.31 1.17
C GLY A 587 6.74 25.12 1.08
N SER A 588 6.04 26.11 0.54
CA SER A 588 4.58 26.14 0.47
C SER A 588 3.98 24.88 -0.18
N LEU A 589 4.59 24.41 -1.26
CA LEU A 589 4.17 23.22 -2.00
C LEU A 589 4.56 21.91 -1.32
N LEU A 590 5.59 21.90 -0.47
CA LEU A 590 5.96 20.72 0.32
C LEU A 590 5.10 20.61 1.58
N LEU A 591 4.77 21.74 2.23
CA LEU A 591 3.84 21.79 3.35
C LEU A 591 2.41 21.41 2.91
N HIS A 592 1.93 21.92 1.77
CA HIS A 592 0.65 21.50 1.19
C HIS A 592 0.59 20.00 0.84
N ARG A 593 1.74 19.34 0.66
CA ARG A 593 1.83 17.88 0.42
C ARG A 593 2.01 17.07 1.69
N GLN A 594 2.36 17.70 2.81
CA GLN A 594 2.44 17.03 4.10
C GLN A 594 1.03 16.91 4.68
N HIS A 595 0.40 15.76 4.48
CA HIS A 595 -0.95 15.49 4.95
C HIS A 595 -0.99 14.88 6.37
N HIS A 596 0.15 14.51 6.97
CA HIS A 596 0.22 14.10 8.38
C HIS A 596 0.42 15.32 9.29
N ILE A 597 -0.34 15.36 10.38
CA ILE A 597 -0.20 16.42 11.39
C ILE A 597 1.22 16.39 11.97
N ALA A 598 1.93 17.53 11.93
CA ALA A 598 3.31 17.68 12.39
C ALA A 598 4.39 16.79 11.72
N GLY A 599 4.08 16.03 10.65
CA GLY A 599 5.02 15.05 10.06
C GLY A 599 6.40 15.62 9.64
N ASN A 600 6.46 16.88 9.17
CA ASN A 600 7.74 17.55 8.89
C ASN A 600 8.57 17.82 10.17
N ILE A 601 7.95 18.05 11.32
CA ILE A 601 8.64 18.22 12.61
C ILE A 601 9.08 16.87 13.17
N GLU A 602 8.24 15.84 13.05
CA GLU A 602 8.55 14.47 13.46
C GLU A 602 9.74 13.90 12.68
N MET A 603 9.77 14.05 11.35
CA MET A 603 10.92 13.65 10.54
C MET A 603 12.22 14.37 10.93
N LEU A 604 12.18 15.65 11.31
CA LEU A 604 13.36 16.38 11.81
C LEU A 604 13.82 15.84 13.17
N PHE A 605 12.89 15.67 14.12
CA PHE A 605 13.16 15.17 15.47
C PHE A 605 13.76 13.77 15.44
N MET A 606 13.14 12.86 14.69
CA MET A 606 13.57 11.46 14.58
C MET A 606 14.89 11.33 13.80
N ALA A 607 15.11 12.10 12.72
CA ALA A 607 16.38 12.05 12.00
C ALA A 607 17.54 12.60 12.86
N PHE A 608 17.38 13.76 13.49
CA PHE A 608 18.47 14.43 14.22
C PHE A 608 18.71 13.89 15.64
N SER A 609 17.85 13.00 16.14
CA SER A 609 18.14 12.17 17.33
C SER A 609 19.29 11.18 17.12
N HIS A 610 19.65 10.89 15.85
CA HIS A 610 20.74 9.96 15.49
C HIS A 610 21.79 10.59 14.57
N PHE A 611 21.36 11.42 13.60
CA PHE A 611 22.21 12.07 12.61
C PHE A 611 22.56 13.52 12.97
N ALA A 612 23.61 14.06 12.35
CA ALA A 612 23.98 15.46 12.54
C ALA A 612 23.08 16.38 11.71
N ILE A 613 22.75 17.56 12.26
CA ILE A 613 21.98 18.58 11.54
C ILE A 613 22.86 19.15 10.40
N PRO A 614 22.47 19.03 9.13
CA PRO A 614 23.22 19.61 8.02
C PRO A 614 23.39 21.12 8.19
N GLY A 615 24.56 21.67 7.86
CA GLY A 615 24.83 23.12 7.96
C GLY A 615 24.88 23.69 9.39
N CYS A 616 24.69 22.88 10.44
CA CYS A 616 24.62 23.34 11.83
C CYS A 616 25.55 22.56 12.75
N ARG A 617 25.96 23.19 13.85
CA ARG A 617 26.85 22.61 14.87
C ARG A 617 26.14 22.19 16.16
N ALA A 618 24.86 22.52 16.27
CA ALA A 618 24.01 22.07 17.37
C ALA A 618 23.77 20.56 17.28
N LYS A 619 23.47 19.95 18.43
CA LYS A 619 23.18 18.52 18.56
C LYS A 619 21.94 18.34 19.41
N PHE A 620 21.11 17.37 19.04
CA PHE A 620 20.01 16.93 19.88
C PHE A 620 20.63 16.16 21.06
N ALA A 621 20.52 16.70 22.27
CA ALA A 621 20.83 15.93 23.47
C ALA A 621 19.70 14.91 23.76
N GLU A 622 20.08 13.81 24.39
CA GLU A 622 19.28 12.61 24.61
C GLU A 622 18.16 12.82 25.65
N GLY A 623 17.00 12.18 25.44
CA GLY A 623 15.85 12.24 26.36
C GLY A 623 15.09 13.57 26.37
N ARG A 624 15.12 14.32 25.26
CA ARG A 624 14.55 15.68 25.15
C ARG A 624 13.27 15.74 24.31
N THR A 625 12.51 16.82 24.48
CA THR A 625 11.15 16.99 23.94
C THR A 625 11.12 17.70 22.57
N PHE A 626 9.95 17.80 21.94
CA PHE A 626 9.74 18.68 20.78
C PHE A 626 10.10 20.15 21.04
N HIS A 627 9.98 20.64 22.28
CA HIS A 627 10.36 22.02 22.61
C HIS A 627 11.88 22.20 22.53
N ASP A 628 12.64 21.23 23.05
CA ASP A 628 14.10 21.20 22.92
C ASP A 628 14.58 21.05 21.48
N ALA A 629 13.80 20.38 20.63
CA ALA A 629 14.07 20.27 19.19
C ALA A 629 14.03 21.65 18.51
N TYR A 630 13.00 22.44 18.83
CA TYR A 630 12.88 23.83 18.40
C TYR A 630 14.07 24.67 18.88
N ASP A 631 14.40 24.64 20.17
CA ASP A 631 15.55 25.38 20.73
C ASP A 631 16.89 24.98 20.07
N THR A 632 17.04 23.70 19.69
CA THR A 632 18.24 23.19 19.01
C THR A 632 18.34 23.68 17.57
N LEU A 633 17.21 23.89 16.90
CA LEU A 633 17.16 24.48 15.55
C LEU A 633 17.24 26.02 15.60
N ALA A 634 16.75 26.67 16.66
CA ALA A 634 16.78 28.12 16.83
C ALA A 634 18.21 28.69 16.99
N VAL A 635 19.19 27.85 17.36
CA VAL A 635 20.63 28.21 17.40
C VAL A 635 21.40 27.86 16.11
N CYS A 636 20.72 27.31 15.10
CA CYS A 636 21.27 27.11 13.76
C CYS A 636 21.19 28.41 12.91
N PRO A 637 21.85 28.48 11.73
CA PRO A 637 21.70 29.63 10.84
C PRO A 637 20.23 29.86 10.47
N SER A 638 19.74 31.10 10.59
CA SER A 638 18.31 31.43 10.44
C SER A 638 17.73 31.14 9.05
N ASN A 639 18.57 30.99 8.03
CA ASN A 639 18.19 30.63 6.67
C ASN A 639 18.31 29.11 6.38
N LEU A 640 18.70 28.28 7.35
CA LEU A 640 19.06 26.87 7.12
C LEU A 640 17.93 26.05 6.50
N LEU A 641 16.72 26.18 7.05
CA LEU A 641 15.53 25.46 6.60
C LEU A 641 15.08 25.87 5.18
N ASN A 642 15.56 27.03 4.72
CA ASN A 642 15.27 27.62 3.42
C ASN A 642 16.40 27.39 2.40
N ASP A 643 17.52 26.74 2.77
CA ASP A 643 18.58 26.38 1.82
C ASP A 643 18.20 25.07 1.10
N THR A 644 18.29 25.08 -0.23
CA THR A 644 17.93 23.93 -1.08
C THR A 644 18.71 22.67 -0.74
N SER A 645 19.96 22.82 -0.27
CA SER A 645 20.80 21.70 0.14
C SER A 645 20.42 21.08 1.49
N PHE A 646 19.59 21.76 2.30
CA PHE A 646 18.97 21.18 3.49
C PHE A 646 17.82 20.23 3.12
N LEU A 647 17.00 20.58 2.12
CA LEU A 647 15.97 19.65 1.61
C LEU A 647 16.60 18.40 0.98
N ASP A 648 17.64 18.56 0.14
CA ASP A 648 18.39 17.43 -0.41
C ASP A 648 18.94 16.51 0.71
N ALA A 649 19.49 17.10 1.78
CA ALA A 649 19.96 16.34 2.93
C ALA A 649 18.83 15.64 3.70
N MET A 650 17.66 16.27 3.86
CA MET A 650 16.51 15.64 4.51
C MET A 650 15.85 14.53 3.67
N ILE A 651 15.92 14.60 2.34
CA ILE A 651 15.48 13.51 1.46
C ILE A 651 16.28 12.23 1.78
N TYR A 652 17.61 12.35 1.86
CA TYR A 652 18.49 11.25 2.23
C TYR A 652 18.30 10.83 3.71
N LEU A 653 18.35 11.78 4.66
CA LEU A 653 18.35 11.46 6.10
C LEU A 653 17.01 10.87 6.58
N SER A 654 15.87 11.33 6.07
CA SER A 654 14.56 10.77 6.44
C SER A 654 14.39 9.34 5.93
N GLN A 655 14.82 9.03 4.70
CA GLN A 655 14.80 7.65 4.17
C GLN A 655 15.77 6.73 4.90
N MET A 656 16.96 7.22 5.28
CA MET A 656 17.91 6.43 6.07
C MET A 656 17.41 6.19 7.50
N HIS A 657 16.73 7.17 8.12
CA HIS A 657 16.07 6.96 9.40
C HIS A 657 14.97 5.89 9.29
N GLN A 658 14.03 6.05 8.35
CA GLN A 658 12.91 5.12 8.12
C GLN A 658 13.41 3.68 7.88
N GLY A 659 14.44 3.51 7.06
CA GLY A 659 15.02 2.19 6.76
C GLY A 659 15.63 1.49 7.98
N ILE A 660 16.31 2.24 8.85
CA ILE A 660 16.90 1.70 10.09
C ILE A 660 15.82 1.43 11.15
N ALA A 661 14.83 2.32 11.29
CA ALA A 661 13.69 2.12 12.19
C ALA A 661 12.88 0.87 11.79
N TYR A 662 12.59 0.69 10.50
CA TYR A 662 11.92 -0.53 10.01
C TYR A 662 12.80 -1.77 10.17
N GLN A 663 14.12 -1.66 10.07
CA GLN A 663 15.01 -2.78 10.41
C GLN A 663 14.89 -3.13 11.91
N ALA A 664 15.05 -2.17 12.81
CA ALA A 664 14.99 -2.40 14.25
C ALA A 664 13.66 -3.04 14.68
N GLN A 665 12.55 -2.50 14.20
CA GLN A 665 11.18 -2.93 14.53
C GLN A 665 10.79 -4.25 13.86
N THR A 666 11.07 -4.42 12.56
CA THR A 666 10.73 -5.66 11.85
C THR A 666 11.59 -6.82 12.34
N GLU A 667 12.87 -6.59 12.60
CA GLU A 667 13.71 -7.62 13.21
C GLU A 667 13.23 -7.98 14.62
N HIS A 668 12.78 -7.02 15.43
CA HIS A 668 12.17 -7.29 16.75
C HIS A 668 11.00 -8.25 16.65
N TYR A 669 10.03 -7.97 15.79
CA TYR A 669 8.92 -8.90 15.54
C TYR A 669 9.40 -10.27 15.04
N ARG A 670 10.42 -10.32 14.16
CA ARG A 670 11.02 -11.59 13.70
C ARG A 670 11.79 -12.34 14.80
N ARG A 671 12.38 -11.66 15.79
CA ARG A 671 13.05 -12.28 16.96
C ARG A 671 12.04 -12.99 17.86
N TRP A 672 10.85 -12.42 18.06
CA TRP A 672 9.84 -12.94 18.99
C TRP A 672 8.99 -14.12 18.49
N ARG A 673 9.21 -14.62 17.27
CA ARG A 673 8.43 -15.74 16.68
C ARG A 673 8.46 -17.05 17.47
N SER A 674 9.56 -17.35 18.16
CA SER A 674 9.75 -18.66 18.80
C SER A 674 9.39 -18.69 20.28
N ASP A 675 9.51 -17.57 20.97
CA ASP A 675 9.53 -17.52 22.43
C ASP A 675 8.38 -16.68 23.01
N LEU A 676 8.19 -16.78 24.32
CA LEU A 676 7.29 -15.96 25.12
C LEU A 676 8.08 -15.30 26.25
N ASN A 677 7.81 -14.03 26.51
CA ASN A 677 8.35 -13.33 27.68
C ASN A 677 7.60 -13.72 28.97
N GLY A 678 8.06 -13.20 30.11
CA GLY A 678 7.47 -13.51 31.42
C GLY A 678 6.00 -13.09 31.61
N ALA A 679 5.47 -12.23 30.74
CA ALA A 679 4.06 -11.83 30.73
C ALA A 679 3.18 -12.67 29.77
N GLY A 680 3.77 -13.54 28.95
CA GLY A 680 3.04 -14.31 27.92
C GLY A 680 2.94 -13.61 26.55
N LEU A 681 3.64 -12.49 26.34
CA LEU A 681 3.76 -11.83 25.04
C LEU A 681 4.89 -12.45 24.21
N GLY A 682 4.78 -12.43 22.88
CA GLY A 682 5.68 -13.15 21.96
C GLY A 682 4.90 -14.05 20.99
N LYS A 683 5.56 -15.08 20.42
CA LYS A 683 5.03 -15.88 19.30
C LYS A 683 4.60 -15.02 18.09
N THR A 684 5.33 -13.94 17.85
CA THR A 684 5.04 -12.99 16.77
C THR A 684 5.25 -13.64 15.41
N MET A 685 4.21 -13.67 14.56
CA MET A 685 4.19 -14.42 13.30
C MET A 685 3.78 -13.58 12.09
N CYS A 686 3.75 -12.26 12.25
CA CYS A 686 3.40 -11.32 11.20
C CYS A 686 4.10 -9.99 11.43
N ALA A 687 4.65 -9.42 10.36
CA ALA A 687 5.19 -8.07 10.31
C ALA A 687 4.91 -7.46 8.92
N LEU A 688 3.88 -6.63 8.86
CA LEU A 688 3.44 -5.89 7.68
C LEU A 688 3.58 -4.39 7.96
N TYR A 689 4.60 -3.74 7.40
CA TYR A 689 4.78 -2.30 7.64
C TYR A 689 3.76 -1.45 6.85
N TRP A 690 3.38 -0.32 7.42
CA TRP A 690 2.75 0.77 6.69
C TRP A 690 3.86 1.56 5.98
N GLN A 691 3.87 1.79 4.67
CA GLN A 691 3.06 1.21 3.58
C GLN A 691 4.00 0.79 2.43
N LEU A 692 3.53 0.04 1.44
CA LEU A 692 4.36 -0.39 0.30
C LEU A 692 4.71 0.80 -0.60
N ASN A 693 3.68 1.44 -1.14
CA ASN A 693 3.70 2.30 -2.32
C ASN A 693 3.02 3.66 -2.05
N ASP A 694 3.17 4.61 -2.98
CA ASP A 694 2.48 5.91 -2.94
C ASP A 694 1.40 6.07 -4.02
N ILE A 695 0.39 6.87 -3.68
CA ILE A 695 -0.67 7.34 -4.59
C ILE A 695 -0.25 8.59 -5.38
N TRP A 696 0.67 9.40 -4.84
CA TRP A 696 1.20 10.64 -5.44
C TRP A 696 2.57 11.00 -4.82
N ALA A 697 3.26 11.99 -5.36
CA ALA A 697 4.54 12.47 -4.82
C ALA A 697 4.36 13.37 -3.58
N ALA A 698 4.50 12.79 -2.39
CA ALA A 698 4.37 13.48 -1.09
C ALA A 698 5.22 12.78 0.00
N PRO A 699 5.44 13.39 1.18
CA PRO A 699 5.98 12.70 2.34
C PRO A 699 5.05 11.54 2.74
N SER A 700 5.59 10.36 3.02
CA SER A 700 4.80 9.17 3.31
C SER A 700 5.60 8.05 3.98
N TRP A 701 4.88 7.08 4.52
CA TRP A 701 5.40 5.82 5.05
C TRP A 701 5.80 4.81 3.96
N SER A 702 5.71 5.17 2.67
CA SER A 702 5.96 4.23 1.58
C SER A 702 7.42 3.80 1.52
N SER A 703 7.65 2.60 1.00
CA SER A 703 9.00 2.12 0.64
C SER A 703 9.33 2.29 -0.85
N ILE A 704 8.32 2.49 -1.70
CA ILE A 704 8.44 2.78 -3.13
C ILE A 704 7.61 4.04 -3.43
N ASP A 705 8.23 5.06 -4.01
CA ASP A 705 7.53 6.31 -4.31
C ASP A 705 6.66 6.24 -5.56
N HIS A 706 5.84 7.27 -5.80
CA HIS A 706 4.88 7.31 -6.91
C HIS A 706 5.57 7.29 -8.29
N GLY A 707 6.84 7.71 -8.37
CA GLY A 707 7.71 7.57 -9.55
C GLY A 707 8.27 6.16 -9.74
N LEU A 708 7.83 5.20 -8.92
CA LEU A 708 8.30 3.81 -8.84
C LEU A 708 9.76 3.66 -8.39
N ARG A 709 10.34 4.68 -7.75
CA ARG A 709 11.70 4.57 -7.18
C ARG A 709 11.63 3.93 -5.80
N TRP A 710 12.43 2.89 -5.59
CA TRP A 710 12.65 2.33 -4.25
C TRP A 710 13.32 3.40 -3.37
N LYS A 711 12.71 3.73 -2.23
CA LYS A 711 13.37 4.47 -1.16
C LYS A 711 14.42 3.57 -0.49
N ALA A 712 15.34 4.13 0.31
CA ALA A 712 16.32 3.36 1.09
C ALA A 712 15.70 2.15 1.82
N THR A 713 14.52 2.38 2.42
CA THR A 713 13.69 1.43 3.15
C THR A 713 13.38 0.12 2.41
N HIS A 714 13.20 0.12 1.08
CA HIS A 714 12.94 -1.13 0.35
C HIS A 714 14.18 -2.04 0.27
N TYR A 715 15.37 -1.44 0.24
CA TYR A 715 16.64 -2.18 0.33
C TYR A 715 16.93 -2.68 1.76
N PHE A 716 16.49 -1.95 2.79
CA PHE A 716 16.46 -2.47 4.15
C PHE A 716 15.48 -3.66 4.25
N ALA A 717 14.27 -3.56 3.68
CA ALA A 717 13.29 -4.64 3.67
C ALA A 717 13.83 -5.92 3.02
N ARG A 718 14.53 -5.80 1.89
CA ARG A 718 15.24 -6.91 1.24
C ARG A 718 16.15 -7.68 2.21
N ARG A 719 16.81 -6.99 3.15
CA ARG A 719 17.67 -7.60 4.17
C ARG A 719 16.85 -8.13 5.34
N PHE A 720 16.02 -7.32 5.98
CA PHE A 720 15.32 -7.71 7.21
C PHE A 720 14.20 -8.75 6.98
N PHE A 721 13.73 -8.94 5.74
CA PHE A 721 12.86 -10.06 5.34
C PHE A 721 13.60 -11.25 4.70
N ALA A 722 14.93 -11.27 4.64
CA ALA A 722 15.65 -12.42 4.07
C ALA A 722 15.33 -13.73 4.82
N PRO A 723 15.29 -14.90 4.13
CA PRO A 723 14.93 -16.19 4.75
C PRO A 723 15.84 -16.63 5.91
N LEU A 724 17.08 -16.11 5.95
CA LEU A 724 17.99 -16.17 7.09
C LEU A 724 18.52 -14.78 7.39
N ILE A 725 18.45 -14.34 8.64
CA ILE A 725 19.06 -13.10 9.14
C ILE A 725 19.80 -13.33 10.45
N VAL A 726 20.79 -12.49 10.73
CA VAL A 726 21.41 -12.36 12.05
C VAL A 726 21.03 -11.00 12.60
N SER A 727 20.03 -10.93 13.46
CA SER A 727 19.61 -9.68 14.09
C SER A 727 20.63 -9.22 15.11
N LEU A 728 20.99 -7.94 15.07
CA LEU A 728 21.89 -7.26 16.01
C LEU A 728 21.15 -6.13 16.71
N TYR A 729 21.16 -6.11 18.04
CA TYR A 729 20.44 -5.10 18.82
C TYR A 729 21.08 -4.89 20.19
N MET A 730 20.72 -3.79 20.84
CA MET A 730 21.00 -3.54 22.25
C MET A 730 19.69 -3.77 23.03
N ASP A 731 19.75 -4.51 24.13
CA ASP A 731 18.58 -4.73 24.99
C ASP A 731 18.33 -3.55 25.95
N GLU A 732 17.25 -3.64 26.74
CA GLU A 732 16.88 -2.69 27.81
C GLU A 732 18.00 -2.37 28.82
N THR A 733 19.07 -3.17 28.87
CA THR A 733 20.22 -3.01 29.79
C THR A 733 21.48 -2.47 29.10
N ASP A 734 21.35 -1.87 27.91
CA ASP A 734 22.45 -1.41 27.07
C ASP A 734 23.45 -2.54 26.71
N THR A 735 22.97 -3.79 26.68
CA THR A 735 23.79 -4.98 26.41
C THR A 735 23.57 -5.50 24.99
N LEU A 736 24.66 -5.70 24.24
CA LEU A 736 24.61 -6.28 22.89
C LEU A 736 24.00 -7.68 22.92
N ARG A 737 22.99 -7.90 22.09
CA ARG A 737 22.35 -9.20 21.82
C ARG A 737 22.40 -9.51 20.33
N VAL A 738 22.37 -10.81 20.04
CA VAL A 738 22.40 -11.34 18.69
C VAL A 738 21.44 -12.52 18.60
N THR A 739 20.57 -12.55 17.59
CA THR A 739 19.58 -13.61 17.37
C THR A 739 19.59 -14.02 15.91
N VAL A 740 19.71 -15.31 15.61
CA VAL A 740 19.54 -15.82 14.24
C VAL A 740 18.06 -16.14 14.03
N VAL A 741 17.48 -15.68 12.93
CA VAL A 741 16.09 -16.00 12.55
C VAL A 741 16.07 -16.74 11.22
N SER A 742 15.23 -17.76 11.11
CA SER A 742 15.02 -18.57 9.91
C SER A 742 13.55 -18.72 9.54
N ASP A 743 13.25 -18.49 8.26
CA ASP A 743 11.98 -18.88 7.62
C ASP A 743 12.10 -20.22 6.89
N LEU A 744 13.26 -20.87 6.93
CA LEU A 744 13.47 -22.13 6.22
C LEU A 744 12.65 -23.25 6.86
N THR A 745 12.08 -24.12 6.02
CA THR A 745 11.35 -25.33 6.43
C THR A 745 12.29 -26.50 6.80
N THR A 746 13.61 -26.27 6.80
CA THR A 746 14.65 -27.24 7.14
C THR A 746 15.71 -26.63 8.06
N ASP A 747 16.28 -27.46 8.93
CA ASP A 747 17.36 -27.07 9.84
C ASP A 747 18.66 -26.75 9.07
N VAL A 748 19.42 -25.77 9.57
CA VAL A 748 20.78 -25.45 9.08
C VAL A 748 21.80 -25.91 10.12
N PRO A 749 22.41 -27.10 9.96
CA PRO A 749 23.36 -27.65 10.91
C PRO A 749 24.76 -27.04 10.76
N ASN A 750 25.48 -26.96 11.88
CA ASN A 750 26.89 -26.52 11.95
C ASN A 750 27.19 -25.12 11.39
N ALA A 751 26.17 -24.26 11.29
CA ALA A 751 26.33 -22.86 10.88
C ALA A 751 27.24 -22.10 11.86
N THR A 752 28.02 -21.14 11.36
CA THR A 752 28.93 -20.32 12.16
C THR A 752 28.50 -18.86 12.14
N VAL A 753 28.08 -18.34 13.29
CA VAL A 753 27.88 -16.89 13.46
C VAL A 753 29.24 -16.23 13.70
N VAL A 754 29.56 -15.22 12.90
CA VAL A 754 30.78 -14.41 13.03
C VAL A 754 30.39 -12.99 13.39
N ILE A 755 30.85 -12.49 14.53
CA ILE A 755 30.60 -11.12 14.99
C ILE A 755 31.95 -10.39 14.98
N ASP A 756 32.09 -9.44 14.07
CA ASP A 756 33.26 -8.57 13.93
C ASP A 756 32.98 -7.21 14.58
N GLN A 757 33.89 -6.74 15.42
CA GLN A 757 33.92 -5.35 15.87
C GLN A 757 34.95 -4.58 15.04
N LEU A 758 34.48 -3.55 14.34
CA LEU A 758 35.27 -2.72 13.43
C LEU A 758 35.38 -1.31 14.01
N ALA A 759 36.60 -0.80 14.16
CA ALA A 759 36.84 0.58 14.58
C ALA A 759 37.00 1.48 13.35
N TYR A 760 36.39 2.66 13.34
CA TYR A 760 36.56 3.61 12.22
C TYR A 760 38.05 3.96 11.98
N SER A 761 38.82 4.06 13.06
CA SER A 761 40.27 4.31 13.05
C SER A 761 41.14 3.13 12.61
N ASN A 762 40.59 1.92 12.44
CA ASN A 762 41.33 0.70 12.05
C ASN A 762 40.96 0.20 10.63
N GLY A 763 40.30 1.05 9.85
CA GLY A 763 39.82 0.72 8.49
C GLY A 763 38.88 -0.48 8.50
N PHE A 764 39.19 -1.49 7.70
CA PHE A 764 38.34 -2.69 7.52
C PHE A 764 38.78 -3.91 8.35
N THR A 765 39.80 -3.76 9.20
CA THR A 765 40.30 -4.87 10.04
C THR A 765 39.54 -4.90 11.37
N PRO A 766 38.91 -6.02 11.75
CA PRO A 766 38.27 -6.12 13.05
C PRO A 766 39.29 -5.98 14.19
N VAL A 767 39.01 -5.11 15.16
CA VAL A 767 39.77 -5.05 16.42
C VAL A 767 39.44 -6.23 17.34
N TYR A 768 38.33 -6.91 17.06
CA TYR A 768 37.94 -8.17 17.68
C TYR A 768 36.96 -8.94 16.76
N THR A 769 37.09 -10.26 16.74
CA THR A 769 36.11 -11.16 16.12
C THR A 769 35.72 -12.23 17.13
N TYR A 770 34.42 -12.46 17.31
CA TYR A 770 33.85 -13.62 17.98
C TYR A 770 33.29 -14.60 16.94
N ARG A 771 33.38 -15.90 17.22
CA ARG A 771 32.85 -16.97 16.38
C ARG A 771 32.21 -18.03 17.25
N VAL A 772 31.01 -18.47 16.88
CA VAL A 772 30.30 -19.57 17.55
C VAL A 772 29.61 -20.44 16.51
N LYS A 773 29.69 -21.76 16.69
CA LYS A 773 28.93 -22.73 15.88
C LYS A 773 27.61 -23.07 16.56
N MET A 774 26.55 -23.17 15.78
CA MET A 774 25.22 -23.56 16.25
C MET A 774 24.44 -24.29 15.15
N ASN A 775 23.42 -25.04 15.55
CA ASN A 775 22.39 -25.52 14.63
C ASN A 775 21.23 -24.53 14.68
N ILE A 776 20.76 -24.07 13.52
CA ILE A 776 19.58 -23.21 13.42
C ILE A 776 18.40 -24.13 13.08
N ARG A 777 17.33 -24.06 13.86
CA ARG A 777 16.13 -24.88 13.61
C ARG A 777 15.24 -24.23 12.56
N ALA A 778 14.55 -25.05 11.78
CA ALA A 778 13.50 -24.61 10.86
C ALA A 778 12.49 -23.67 11.54
N LEU A 779 12.00 -22.68 10.80
CA LEU A 779 10.92 -21.75 11.18
C LEU A 779 11.11 -21.05 12.55
N SER A 780 12.36 -20.86 13.01
CA SER A 780 12.67 -20.43 14.38
C SER A 780 13.49 -19.14 14.48
N ALA A 781 13.45 -18.52 15.66
CA ALA A 781 14.47 -17.58 16.15
C ALA A 781 15.28 -18.24 17.27
N VAL A 782 16.59 -18.00 17.30
CA VAL A 782 17.51 -18.56 18.30
C VAL A 782 18.53 -17.52 18.73
N GLY A 783 18.52 -17.17 20.02
CA GLY A 783 19.51 -16.30 20.63
C GLY A 783 20.92 -16.91 20.60
N VAL A 784 21.91 -16.11 20.20
CA VAL A 784 23.31 -16.53 20.07
C VAL A 784 24.03 -16.34 21.42
N PRO A 785 24.66 -17.38 22.00
CA PRO A 785 25.33 -17.25 23.28
C PRO A 785 26.60 -16.39 23.14
N LEU A 786 26.60 -15.24 23.81
CA LEU A 786 27.76 -14.38 23.99
C LEU A 786 28.42 -14.67 25.34
N THR A 787 29.75 -14.57 25.41
CA THR A 787 30.49 -14.80 26.65
C THR A 787 30.66 -13.50 27.43
N GLU A 788 30.86 -13.59 28.76
CA GLU A 788 31.24 -12.42 29.57
C GLU A 788 32.44 -11.63 28.99
N ARG A 789 33.35 -12.29 28.27
CA ARG A 789 34.51 -11.65 27.64
C ARG A 789 34.15 -10.74 26.46
N VAL A 790 32.96 -10.89 25.87
CA VAL A 790 32.36 -9.92 24.94
C VAL A 790 31.90 -8.70 25.74
N HIS A 791 31.04 -8.90 26.74
CA HIS A 791 30.41 -7.83 27.52
C HIS A 791 31.38 -7.03 28.42
N LYS A 792 32.44 -7.67 28.96
CA LYS A 792 33.41 -7.02 29.87
C LYS A 792 34.48 -6.18 29.16
N LYS A 793 34.51 -6.14 27.82
CA LYS A 793 35.39 -5.21 27.08
C LYS A 793 34.78 -3.81 27.09
N ARG A 794 35.63 -2.78 27.32
CA ARG A 794 35.25 -1.36 27.19
C ARG A 794 34.56 -1.02 25.86
N SER A 795 34.87 -1.77 24.81
CA SER A 795 34.38 -1.55 23.44
C SER A 795 32.96 -2.06 23.16
N VAL A 796 32.31 -2.80 24.07
CA VAL A 796 30.93 -3.31 23.85
C VAL A 796 29.93 -2.67 24.83
N LYS A 797 30.14 -1.39 25.13
CA LYS A 797 29.14 -0.53 25.79
C LYS A 797 28.30 0.18 24.73
N ALA A 798 26.98 0.25 24.91
CA ALA A 798 26.04 0.82 23.93
C ALA A 798 26.38 2.23 23.40
N GLN A 799 27.08 3.03 24.21
CA GLN A 799 27.39 4.43 23.91
C GLN A 799 28.79 4.65 23.31
N SER A 800 29.55 3.60 22.99
CA SER A 800 30.87 3.74 22.33
C SER A 800 30.69 3.99 20.84
N THR A 801 30.96 5.22 20.43
CA THR A 801 30.87 5.71 19.04
C THR A 801 32.11 5.34 18.21
N ASP A 802 33.15 4.79 18.84
CA ASP A 802 34.43 4.43 18.20
C ASP A 802 34.32 3.23 17.21
N PHE A 803 33.23 2.47 17.26
CA PHE A 803 33.08 1.18 16.57
C PHE A 803 31.71 0.99 15.91
N ILE A 804 31.66 0.13 14.89
CA ILE A 804 30.45 -0.58 14.45
C ILE A 804 30.56 -2.07 14.79
N ILE A 805 29.43 -2.76 14.91
CA ILE A 805 29.38 -4.23 15.00
C ILE A 805 28.81 -4.78 13.69
N ARG A 806 29.51 -5.74 13.08
CA ARG A 806 29.03 -6.50 11.92
C ARG A 806 28.82 -7.96 12.30
N ALA A 807 27.69 -8.54 11.87
CA ALA A 807 27.46 -9.98 11.95
C ALA A 807 27.28 -10.60 10.58
N ARG A 808 27.75 -11.85 10.44
CA ARG A 808 27.65 -12.68 9.23
C ARG A 808 27.32 -14.11 9.63
N LEU A 809 26.39 -14.73 8.91
CA LEU A 809 26.11 -16.16 9.04
C LEU A 809 26.85 -16.94 7.96
N LEU A 810 27.66 -17.91 8.37
CA LEU A 810 28.31 -18.86 7.47
C LEU A 810 27.67 -20.25 7.58
N ASP A 811 27.60 -20.99 6.49
CA ASP A 811 27.25 -22.40 6.48
C ASP A 811 28.41 -23.30 7.00
N SER A 812 28.27 -24.62 6.82
CA SER A 812 29.31 -25.59 7.15
C SER A 812 30.53 -25.58 6.21
N SER A 813 30.42 -25.00 5.00
CA SER A 813 31.52 -24.81 4.04
C SER A 813 32.32 -23.53 4.29
N GLY A 814 31.75 -22.57 5.02
CA GLY A 814 32.28 -21.22 5.23
C GLY A 814 31.72 -20.17 4.27
N SER A 815 30.73 -20.53 3.44
CA SER A 815 30.00 -19.62 2.55
C SER A 815 29.02 -18.77 3.34
N VAL A 816 28.87 -17.48 2.97
CA VAL A 816 27.89 -16.56 3.59
C VAL A 816 26.48 -16.93 3.13
N ILE A 817 25.55 -17.09 4.07
CA ILE A 817 24.16 -17.54 3.83
C ILE A 817 23.07 -16.58 4.38
N SER A 818 23.46 -15.39 4.84
CA SER A 818 22.57 -14.28 5.19
C SER A 818 23.09 -12.99 4.57
N PRO A 819 22.29 -11.92 4.51
CA PRO A 819 22.85 -10.56 4.41
C PRO A 819 23.88 -10.29 5.53
N ASP A 820 24.81 -9.38 5.26
CA ASP A 820 25.69 -8.79 6.29
C ASP A 820 24.83 -7.84 7.16
N SER A 821 24.73 -8.10 8.46
CA SER A 821 24.04 -7.22 9.40
C SER A 821 25.03 -6.25 10.04
N VAL A 822 24.68 -4.96 10.11
CA VAL A 822 25.54 -3.92 10.72
C VAL A 822 24.74 -3.11 11.73
N LEU A 823 25.17 -3.16 12.99
CA LEU A 823 24.68 -2.29 14.05
C LEU A 823 25.58 -1.04 14.10
N LEU A 824 24.95 0.12 13.92
CA LEU A 824 25.56 1.45 14.00
C LEU A 824 25.44 2.01 15.43
N PRO A 825 26.35 2.90 15.88
CA PRO A 825 26.14 3.68 17.10
C PRO A 825 24.83 4.44 17.07
N ASN A 826 24.10 4.50 18.20
CA ASN A 826 22.82 5.20 18.26
C ASN A 826 22.93 6.71 17.97
N ARG A 827 24.11 7.29 18.19
CA ARG A 827 24.42 8.72 18.03
C ARG A 827 25.54 8.90 17.01
N LEU A 828 25.23 8.69 15.73
CA LEU A 828 26.20 8.85 14.64
C LEU A 828 26.75 10.29 14.55
N PHE A 829 26.01 11.30 14.99
CA PHE A 829 26.50 12.69 15.09
C PHE A 829 27.71 12.88 16.03
N ASP A 830 28.06 11.89 16.86
CA ASP A 830 29.27 11.90 17.68
C ASP A 830 30.48 11.24 16.98
N VAL A 831 30.28 10.60 15.82
CA VAL A 831 31.35 10.01 14.98
C VAL A 831 31.77 10.99 13.88
N GLY A 832 32.59 12.00 14.22
CA GLY A 832 32.92 13.12 13.31
C GLY A 832 33.32 12.70 11.88
N PRO A 833 32.89 13.43 10.83
CA PRO A 833 32.80 12.91 9.45
C PRO A 833 34.15 12.53 8.82
N ASP A 834 35.28 13.04 9.32
CA ASP A 834 36.63 12.63 8.91
C ASP A 834 36.94 11.15 9.22
N ALA A 835 36.20 10.53 10.15
CA ALA A 835 36.27 9.11 10.46
C ALA A 835 35.58 8.23 9.39
N PHE A 836 34.79 8.82 8.49
CA PHE A 836 34.10 8.10 7.41
C PHE A 836 34.92 8.10 6.12
N GLY A 837 34.92 6.96 5.44
CA GLY A 837 35.58 6.80 4.14
C GLY A 837 34.77 7.40 2.99
N ASP A 838 35.42 8.14 2.11
CA ASP A 838 34.82 8.62 0.85
C ASP A 838 34.57 7.42 -0.08
N VAL A 839 33.47 7.43 -0.85
CA VAL A 839 33.08 6.32 -1.73
C VAL A 839 33.16 6.72 -3.20
N THR A 840 33.76 5.87 -4.03
CA THR A 840 33.85 6.10 -5.48
C THR A 840 33.61 4.81 -6.28
N ALA A 841 33.09 4.93 -7.50
CA ALA A 841 33.03 3.81 -8.44
C ALA A 841 34.39 3.65 -9.13
N LEU A 842 35.11 2.56 -8.83
CA LEU A 842 36.35 2.19 -9.53
C LEU A 842 36.08 1.71 -10.96
N LYS A 843 34.92 1.07 -11.18
CA LYS A 843 34.56 0.48 -12.47
C LYS A 843 33.05 0.41 -12.62
N VAL A 844 32.55 0.83 -13.78
CA VAL A 844 31.18 0.58 -14.24
C VAL A 844 31.27 -0.16 -15.58
N SER A 845 30.73 -1.38 -15.64
CA SER A 845 30.84 -2.30 -16.77
C SER A 845 29.63 -3.22 -16.89
N GLU A 846 29.28 -3.63 -18.09
CA GLU A 846 28.15 -4.52 -18.35
C GLU A 846 28.40 -5.92 -17.76
N THR A 847 27.33 -6.62 -17.38
CA THR A 847 27.42 -8.00 -16.85
C THR A 847 27.52 -9.06 -17.94
N GLY A 848 27.12 -8.72 -19.17
CA GLY A 848 26.82 -9.67 -20.25
C GLY A 848 25.32 -10.03 -20.33
N GLU A 849 24.53 -9.71 -19.31
CA GLU A 849 23.07 -9.81 -19.34
C GLU A 849 22.42 -8.48 -19.73
N ALA A 850 21.33 -8.56 -20.50
CA ALA A 850 20.50 -7.43 -20.91
C ALA A 850 20.00 -6.63 -19.69
N GLY A 851 20.07 -5.29 -19.76
CA GLY A 851 19.61 -4.38 -18.71
C GLY A 851 20.42 -4.39 -17.38
N ARG A 852 21.49 -5.18 -17.27
CA ARG A 852 22.27 -5.34 -16.01
C ARG A 852 23.68 -4.78 -16.08
N VAL A 853 23.96 -3.74 -15.29
CA VAL A 853 25.27 -3.07 -15.23
C VAL A 853 25.92 -3.26 -13.86
N LYS A 854 27.15 -3.79 -13.85
CA LYS A 854 27.96 -4.01 -12.65
C LYS A 854 28.77 -2.75 -12.29
N ILE A 855 28.67 -2.33 -11.04
CA ILE A 855 29.41 -1.22 -10.44
C ILE A 855 30.31 -1.79 -9.33
N VAL A 856 31.60 -1.45 -9.37
CA VAL A 856 32.56 -1.78 -8.32
C VAL A 856 32.89 -0.51 -7.54
N LEU A 857 32.41 -0.45 -6.32
CA LEU A 857 32.68 0.63 -5.37
C LEU A 857 33.98 0.38 -4.62
N SER A 858 34.60 1.47 -4.17
CA SER A 858 35.72 1.45 -3.23
C SER A 858 35.60 2.55 -2.19
N SER A 859 36.09 2.25 -0.98
CA SER A 859 36.42 3.25 0.03
C SER A 859 37.72 2.90 0.75
N LYS A 860 38.32 3.87 1.44
CA LYS A 860 39.56 3.70 2.23
C LYS A 860 39.30 3.43 3.71
N ALA A 861 38.10 3.75 4.20
CA ALA A 861 37.65 3.53 5.57
C ALA A 861 36.16 3.13 5.57
N ILE A 862 35.58 2.89 6.74
CA ILE A 862 34.17 2.53 6.87
C ILE A 862 33.30 3.70 6.38
N ALA A 863 32.37 3.43 5.47
CA ALA A 863 31.43 4.43 4.95
C ALA A 863 29.99 4.02 5.31
N PRO A 864 29.33 4.69 6.29
CA PRO A 864 27.95 4.38 6.63
C PRO A 864 26.96 4.79 5.54
N LEU A 865 25.91 3.97 5.37
CA LEU A 865 24.68 4.33 4.66
C LEU A 865 24.88 4.81 3.21
N VAL A 866 25.81 4.18 2.50
CA VAL A 866 26.10 4.45 1.09
C VAL A 866 24.85 4.24 0.24
N TRP A 867 24.47 5.31 -0.45
CA TRP A 867 23.38 5.38 -1.41
C TRP A 867 23.92 5.57 -2.83
N LEU A 868 23.27 4.91 -3.78
CA LEU A 868 23.47 5.07 -5.22
C LEU A 868 22.13 5.40 -5.87
N GLU A 869 22.13 6.28 -6.87
CA GLU A 869 20.96 6.53 -7.70
C GLU A 869 21.36 6.65 -9.17
N VAL A 870 20.48 6.21 -10.08
CA VAL A 870 20.58 6.48 -11.52
C VAL A 870 19.39 7.36 -11.89
N GLU A 871 19.61 8.65 -12.14
CA GLU A 871 18.49 9.60 -12.33
C GLU A 871 17.72 9.28 -13.63
N ASP A 872 18.41 8.95 -14.72
CA ASP A 872 17.82 8.73 -16.05
C ASP A 872 17.19 7.34 -16.29
N ALA A 873 17.21 6.41 -15.33
CA ALA A 873 16.75 5.02 -15.55
C ALA A 873 15.93 4.45 -14.38
N LEU A 874 14.72 3.95 -14.68
CA LEU A 874 13.94 3.16 -13.72
C LEU A 874 14.57 1.76 -13.55
N GLY A 875 14.71 1.34 -12.29
CA GLY A 875 15.36 0.09 -11.90
C GLY A 875 15.66 0.06 -10.41
N TRP A 876 16.39 -0.98 -9.98
CA TRP A 876 16.89 -1.13 -8.62
C TRP A 876 18.32 -1.67 -8.63
N PHE A 877 19.02 -1.56 -7.50
CA PHE A 877 20.29 -2.26 -7.30
C PHE A 877 20.08 -3.61 -6.61
N ASP A 878 21.00 -4.56 -6.78
CA ASP A 878 21.03 -5.79 -5.97
C ASP A 878 21.10 -5.46 -4.46
N ASP A 879 21.89 -4.45 -4.08
CA ASP A 879 21.96 -3.88 -2.73
C ASP A 879 22.23 -2.35 -2.78
N ASN A 880 21.58 -1.56 -1.91
CA ASN A 880 21.71 -0.10 -1.80
C ASN A 880 21.37 0.38 -0.38
N ALA A 881 21.77 1.58 0.06
CA ALA A 881 21.64 2.01 1.46
C ALA A 881 22.34 1.05 2.45
N PHE A 882 23.64 0.81 2.25
CA PHE A 882 24.46 -0.12 3.06
C PHE A 882 25.66 0.57 3.69
N THR A 883 26.14 0.05 4.82
CA THR A 883 27.44 0.45 5.38
C THR A 883 28.56 -0.36 4.72
N MET A 884 29.52 0.29 4.06
CA MET A 884 30.70 -0.37 3.51
C MET A 884 31.65 -0.77 4.65
N THR A 885 31.70 -2.07 4.92
CA THR A 885 32.58 -2.70 5.93
C THR A 885 33.78 -3.43 5.29
N THR A 886 34.03 -3.15 4.00
CA THR A 886 35.10 -3.70 3.18
C THR A 886 35.64 -2.64 2.21
N ALA A 887 36.93 -2.73 1.84
CA ALA A 887 37.58 -1.76 0.96
C ALA A 887 36.94 -1.63 -0.43
N THR A 888 36.33 -2.71 -0.93
CA THR A 888 35.52 -2.73 -2.13
C THR A 888 34.19 -3.43 -1.90
N LYS A 889 33.18 -3.08 -2.71
CA LYS A 889 31.90 -3.78 -2.81
C LYS A 889 31.49 -3.81 -4.28
N THR A 890 30.92 -4.91 -4.75
CA THR A 890 30.21 -4.94 -6.04
C THR A 890 28.72 -4.73 -5.77
N VAL A 891 28.07 -3.94 -6.63
CA VAL A 891 26.61 -3.91 -6.80
C VAL A 891 26.28 -4.03 -8.29
N VAL A 892 25.06 -4.42 -8.60
CA VAL A 892 24.51 -4.52 -9.96
C VAL A 892 23.27 -3.66 -10.04
N PHE A 893 23.20 -2.74 -11.00
CA PHE A 893 21.98 -2.04 -11.36
C PHE A 893 21.18 -2.89 -12.34
N HIS A 894 19.90 -3.11 -12.02
CA HIS A 894 18.90 -3.83 -12.79
C HIS A 894 17.93 -2.80 -13.38
N SER A 895 18.05 -2.47 -14.67
CA SER A 895 17.07 -1.60 -15.32
C SER A 895 15.77 -2.37 -15.58
N TRP A 896 14.63 -1.72 -15.31
CA TRP A 896 13.31 -2.26 -15.62
C TRP A 896 12.94 -2.10 -17.09
N TYR A 897 13.36 -0.99 -17.73
CA TYR A 897 13.02 -0.66 -19.10
C TYR A 897 14.23 -0.68 -20.04
N GLY A 898 14.39 -1.81 -20.74
CA GLY A 898 15.32 -1.95 -21.86
C GLY A 898 16.79 -2.10 -21.47
N ASN A 899 17.67 -1.94 -22.45
CA ASN A 899 19.12 -2.05 -22.25
C ASN A 899 19.71 -0.68 -21.92
N VAL A 900 20.13 -0.49 -20.67
CA VAL A 900 21.08 0.56 -20.29
C VAL A 900 22.51 0.05 -20.50
N THR A 901 23.36 0.86 -21.13
CA THR A 901 24.79 0.57 -21.27
C THR A 901 25.56 0.98 -20.01
N ALA A 902 26.76 0.41 -19.83
CA ALA A 902 27.64 0.82 -18.75
C ALA A 902 28.07 2.30 -18.81
N ASP A 903 28.06 2.91 -20.00
CA ASP A 903 28.43 4.31 -20.18
C ASP A 903 27.28 5.27 -19.80
N GLN A 904 26.03 4.92 -20.14
CA GLN A 904 24.85 5.66 -19.67
C GLN A 904 24.74 5.63 -18.14
N VAL A 905 24.87 4.43 -17.54
CA VAL A 905 24.86 4.29 -16.08
C VAL A 905 26.01 5.10 -15.46
N ARG A 906 27.22 5.09 -16.03
CA ARG A 906 28.35 5.89 -15.49
C ARG A 906 28.13 7.40 -15.58
N GLN A 907 27.29 7.88 -16.50
CA GLN A 907 26.97 9.31 -16.63
C GLN A 907 25.86 9.75 -15.67
N ALA A 908 24.86 8.90 -15.43
CA ALA A 908 23.70 9.21 -14.58
C ALA A 908 23.82 8.70 -13.12
N LEU A 909 24.91 8.03 -12.77
CA LEU A 909 25.15 7.48 -11.42
C LEU A 909 25.63 8.55 -10.44
N SER A 910 24.80 8.89 -9.45
CA SER A 910 25.22 9.59 -8.23
C SER A 910 25.55 8.58 -7.12
N ILE A 911 26.46 8.97 -6.23
CA ILE A 911 26.89 8.20 -5.05
C ILE A 911 26.98 9.17 -3.89
N VAL A 912 26.29 8.88 -2.78
CA VAL A 912 26.23 9.70 -1.56
C VAL A 912 26.42 8.80 -0.35
N SER A 913 27.04 9.32 0.71
CA SER A 913 27.17 8.65 2.01
C SER A 913 26.82 9.60 3.14
N LEU A 914 26.74 9.09 4.38
CA LEU A 914 26.44 9.93 5.55
C LEU A 914 27.46 11.08 5.73
N LYS A 915 28.68 10.91 5.22
CA LYS A 915 29.74 11.93 5.23
C LYS A 915 29.37 13.16 4.39
N ASP A 916 28.83 12.93 3.18
CA ASP A 916 28.57 13.97 2.20
C ASP A 916 27.41 14.89 2.63
N CYS A 917 26.50 14.34 3.44
CA CYS A 917 25.36 15.03 4.04
C CYS A 917 25.71 15.75 5.35
N TRP A 918 26.92 15.55 5.90
CA TRP A 918 27.37 16.13 7.16
C TRP A 918 28.44 17.20 6.95
N ALA A 919 28.00 18.40 6.58
CA ALA A 919 28.86 19.59 6.47
C ALA A 919 28.56 20.60 7.61
N PRO A 920 29.47 20.79 8.59
CA PRO A 920 29.27 21.69 9.75
C PRO A 920 29.75 23.14 9.53
N SER A 921 29.90 23.56 8.26
CA SER A 921 30.23 24.95 7.86
C SER A 921 30.10 25.23 6.36
N ASP A 922 30.25 24.22 5.49
CA ASP A 922 29.98 24.32 4.06
C ASP A 922 28.56 23.84 3.72
N ARG A 923 28.07 24.11 2.50
CA ARG A 923 26.84 23.47 2.01
C ARG A 923 27.03 21.94 1.92
N PRO A 924 26.10 21.13 2.43
CA PRO A 924 26.18 19.67 2.31
C PRO A 924 26.20 19.24 0.84
N LYS A 925 27.02 18.22 0.55
CA LYS A 925 27.19 17.61 -0.78
C LYS A 925 26.19 16.47 -1.03
N CYS A 926 25.17 16.37 -0.19
CA CYS A 926 24.10 15.37 -0.24
C CYS A 926 23.20 15.47 -1.49
N SER A 927 23.38 16.50 -2.33
CA SER A 927 22.61 16.66 -3.55
C SER A 927 22.86 15.48 -4.48
N LEU A 928 21.82 14.67 -4.67
CA LEU A 928 21.81 13.49 -5.56
C LEU A 928 21.86 13.87 -7.05
N ILE A 929 21.93 15.17 -7.34
CA ILE A 929 21.60 15.82 -8.60
C ILE A 929 22.86 16.46 -9.18
N GLY A 930 23.17 16.13 -10.44
CA GLY A 930 24.25 16.79 -11.16
C GLY A 930 23.89 18.23 -11.54
N ILE A 931 24.47 19.22 -10.85
CA ILE A 931 24.38 20.65 -11.23
C ILE A 931 25.18 20.88 -12.52
N GLY A 932 24.69 20.39 -13.68
CA GLY A 932 25.59 20.18 -14.81
C GLY A 932 25.05 19.79 -16.20
N SER A 933 23.76 19.94 -16.54
CA SER A 933 23.36 20.15 -17.96
C SER A 933 21.92 20.64 -18.11
N GLY A 934 21.61 21.26 -19.26
CA GLY A 934 20.27 21.78 -19.56
C GLY A 934 19.27 20.65 -19.84
N PHE A 935 18.16 20.63 -19.10
CA PHE A 935 17.15 19.57 -19.12
C PHE A 935 16.34 19.55 -20.42
N VAL A 936 16.85 18.88 -21.45
CA VAL A 936 16.12 18.66 -22.72
C VAL A 936 15.43 17.30 -22.68
N MET A 937 14.17 17.30 -22.27
CA MET A 937 13.33 16.12 -22.19
C MET A 937 13.15 15.46 -23.57
N ARG A 938 13.97 14.46 -23.89
CA ARG A 938 13.80 13.61 -25.07
C ARG A 938 12.65 12.63 -24.86
N LEU A 939 11.42 13.12 -25.03
CA LEU A 939 10.24 12.28 -25.20
C LEU A 939 10.52 11.22 -26.29
N GLY A 940 10.14 9.98 -26.00
CA GLY A 940 10.29 8.85 -26.93
C GLY A 940 9.58 9.14 -28.25
N ARG A 941 10.20 8.73 -29.37
CA ARG A 941 9.69 9.02 -30.72
C ARG A 941 8.31 8.38 -30.96
N ILE A 942 7.26 9.21 -30.91
CA ILE A 942 6.10 9.08 -31.79
C ILE A 942 6.14 10.29 -32.72
N SER A 943 6.23 10.03 -34.02
CA SER A 943 6.49 11.07 -35.03
C SER A 943 5.23 11.87 -35.36
N LEU A 944 5.15 13.10 -34.86
CA LEU A 944 4.21 14.11 -35.35
C LEU A 944 4.99 15.27 -35.99
N LEU A 945 4.75 15.47 -37.30
CA LEU A 945 5.30 16.57 -38.07
C LEU A 945 4.49 17.85 -37.80
N LEU A 946 5.14 18.86 -37.21
CA LEU A 946 4.63 20.22 -37.16
C LEU A 946 5.78 21.18 -37.52
N GLU A 947 5.56 21.96 -38.58
CA GLU A 947 6.53 22.96 -39.04
C GLU A 947 6.49 24.20 -38.15
N GLY A 948 7.66 24.76 -37.84
CA GLY A 948 7.78 25.88 -36.91
C GLY A 948 7.74 27.25 -37.61
N GLN A 949 7.01 28.21 -37.04
CA GLN A 949 7.25 29.63 -37.27
C GLN A 949 7.71 30.32 -35.98
N ARG A 950 8.66 31.24 -36.11
CA ARG A 950 9.16 32.10 -35.03
C ARG A 950 8.45 33.45 -35.07
N VAL A 951 8.04 33.97 -33.91
CA VAL A 951 7.74 35.39 -33.68
C VAL A 951 8.46 35.85 -32.41
N THR A 952 8.84 37.13 -32.31
CA THR A 952 9.87 37.63 -31.40
C THR A 952 9.37 38.60 -30.32
N SER A 953 9.84 38.41 -29.08
CA SER A 953 10.13 39.40 -28.00
C SER A 953 9.45 40.80 -27.98
N GLY A 954 8.81 41.17 -26.86
CA GLY A 954 7.96 42.40 -26.79
C GLY A 954 7.97 43.33 -25.55
N ARG A 955 8.85 43.17 -24.54
CA ARG A 955 9.07 44.07 -23.35
C ARG A 955 7.98 44.14 -22.22
N PRO A 956 8.29 44.68 -21.02
CA PRO A 956 7.41 44.64 -19.82
C PRO A 956 7.08 46.00 -19.13
N VAL A 957 5.92 46.06 -18.46
CA VAL A 957 5.49 46.99 -17.36
C VAL A 957 4.26 46.34 -16.68
N ALA A 958 3.83 46.63 -15.44
CA ALA A 958 4.27 47.59 -14.41
C ALA A 958 4.02 47.03 -12.99
N SER A 959 4.53 47.73 -11.96
CA SER A 959 4.28 47.49 -10.54
C SER A 959 2.92 47.98 -10.04
N VAL A 960 2.35 47.34 -9.02
CA VAL A 960 1.24 47.85 -8.20
C VAL A 960 1.63 47.77 -6.72
N VAL A 961 1.16 48.74 -5.93
CA VAL A 961 1.49 48.93 -4.50
C VAL A 961 0.46 48.19 -3.61
N ILE A 962 0.89 47.74 -2.44
CA ILE A 962 0.03 47.21 -1.38
C ILE A 962 -0.10 48.27 -0.29
N ASP A 963 -1.32 48.63 0.10
CA ASP A 963 -1.60 49.49 1.27
C ASP A 963 -1.73 48.65 2.55
N GLU A 964 -1.19 49.14 3.66
CA GLU A 964 -1.30 48.53 4.98
C GLU A 964 -2.61 48.92 5.68
N ALA A 965 -3.26 47.97 6.35
CA ALA A 965 -4.44 48.22 7.18
C ALA A 965 -4.13 48.00 8.68
N VAL A 966 -4.37 49.02 9.51
CA VAL A 966 -4.00 49.05 10.92
C VAL A 966 -4.96 48.26 11.80
N VAL A 967 -4.41 47.46 12.73
CA VAL A 967 -5.16 46.88 13.87
C VAL A 967 -4.50 47.32 15.18
N GLY A 968 -5.29 47.92 16.07
CA GLY A 968 -4.84 48.37 17.40
C GLY A 968 -5.18 47.36 18.52
N PRO A 969 -4.37 47.27 19.59
CA PRO A 969 -4.56 46.28 20.65
C PRO A 969 -5.54 46.73 21.75
N ALA A 970 -6.12 45.77 22.48
CA ALA A 970 -6.89 45.98 23.69
C ALA A 970 -6.42 45.07 24.85
N SER A 971 -6.39 45.64 26.05
CA SER A 971 -6.01 45.05 27.35
C SER A 971 -7.26 44.68 28.19
N ALA A 972 -7.24 43.99 29.34
CA ALA A 972 -6.36 43.02 30.03
C ALA A 972 -7.09 42.57 31.35
N VAL A 973 -6.41 41.91 32.32
CA VAL A 973 -6.85 41.64 33.73
C VAL A 973 -7.89 40.49 33.86
N ALA A 974 -7.96 39.57 34.86
CA ALA A 974 -7.27 39.22 36.15
C ALA A 974 -7.30 37.65 36.31
N THR A 975 -6.37 36.91 36.95
CA THR A 975 -6.08 36.68 38.41
C THR A 975 -7.29 36.27 39.28
N ALA A 976 -7.22 35.33 40.27
CA ALA A 976 -6.12 34.51 40.84
C ALA A 976 -6.65 33.36 41.77
N ASN A 977 -5.79 32.36 42.07
CA ASN A 977 -5.71 31.48 43.29
C ASN A 977 -6.94 30.59 43.69
N ASP A 978 -6.88 29.53 44.53
CA ASP A 978 -5.79 28.71 45.16
C ASP A 978 -6.37 27.34 45.63
N GLY A 979 -5.53 26.33 45.94
CA GLY A 979 -5.95 25.18 46.79
C GLY A 979 -5.19 23.85 46.63
N GLN A 980 -4.61 23.33 47.72
CA GLN A 980 -3.96 21.99 47.79
C GLN A 980 -4.57 21.12 48.89
N THR A 981 -4.57 19.78 48.74
CA THR A 981 -3.84 18.82 49.61
C THR A 981 -4.04 17.32 49.24
N SER A 982 -3.04 16.50 49.63
CA SER A 982 -2.92 15.02 49.69
C SER A 982 -4.18 14.13 49.74
N SER A 983 -4.19 12.85 49.29
CA SER A 983 -3.24 11.96 48.56
C SER A 983 -4.05 10.74 47.98
N THR A 984 -3.59 9.52 47.61
CA THR A 984 -2.38 8.67 47.82
C THR A 984 -2.19 7.71 46.62
N PRO A 985 -0.97 7.33 46.17
CA PRO A 985 -0.78 6.68 44.87
C PRO A 985 -0.82 5.14 44.87
N THR A 986 -1.71 4.56 44.06
CA THR A 986 -1.61 3.15 43.59
C THR A 986 -0.97 3.12 42.19
N ARG A 987 0.04 2.27 41.98
CA ARG A 987 0.71 2.13 40.67
C ARG A 987 -0.18 1.40 39.67
N ARG A 988 -0.95 2.14 38.86
CA ARG A 988 -1.31 1.70 37.50
C ARG A 988 -0.18 2.09 36.54
N ARG A 989 0.04 1.29 35.48
CA ARG A 989 0.83 1.73 34.32
C ARG A 989 0.04 2.81 33.58
N PRO A 990 0.68 3.83 32.97
CA PRO A 990 -0.03 4.77 32.13
C PRO A 990 -0.50 4.06 30.86
N ALA A 991 -1.81 4.04 30.62
CA ALA A 991 -2.31 4.02 29.25
C ALA A 991 -1.92 5.36 28.61
N VAL A 992 -1.48 5.36 27.35
CA VAL A 992 -1.09 6.58 26.64
C VAL A 992 -2.36 7.42 26.38
N PRO A 993 -2.52 8.61 26.99
CA PRO A 993 -3.66 9.47 26.70
C PRO A 993 -3.43 10.17 25.35
N ALA A 994 -4.49 10.43 24.59
CA ALA A 994 -4.39 11.22 23.36
C ALA A 994 -3.94 12.66 23.68
N VAL A 995 -2.65 12.97 23.44
CA VAL A 995 -2.02 14.27 23.77
C VAL A 995 -2.42 15.38 22.77
N TYR A 996 -2.93 14.99 21.59
CA TYR A 996 -3.25 15.87 20.45
C TYR A 996 -3.98 17.18 20.78
N PRO A 997 -4.99 17.26 21.67
CA PRO A 997 -5.70 18.52 21.92
C PRO A 997 -4.85 19.63 22.52
N LEU A 998 -3.78 19.30 23.26
CA LEU A 998 -2.96 20.29 23.98
C LEU A 998 -1.78 20.85 23.17
N LEU A 999 -1.26 20.10 22.19
CA LEU A 999 -0.31 20.68 21.21
C LEU A 999 -1.01 21.70 20.31
N HIS A 1000 -2.31 21.51 20.04
CA HIS A 1000 -3.05 22.27 19.03
C HIS A 1000 -3.09 23.78 19.32
N SER A 1001 -3.17 24.20 20.58
CA SER A 1001 -3.18 25.61 20.99
C SER A 1001 -1.81 26.29 20.92
N GLN A 1002 -0.71 25.53 21.02
CA GLN A 1002 0.65 26.08 20.92
C GLN A 1002 1.15 26.10 19.48
N LEU A 1003 0.79 25.11 18.66
CA LEU A 1003 1.11 25.09 17.23
C LEU A 1003 0.33 26.13 16.41
N ALA A 1004 -0.92 26.42 16.76
CA ALA A 1004 -1.70 27.45 16.06
C ALA A 1004 -1.08 28.85 16.13
N LEU A 1005 -0.39 29.19 17.23
CA LEU A 1005 0.31 30.46 17.41
C LEU A 1005 1.56 30.61 16.52
N LEU A 1006 2.15 29.51 16.05
CA LEU A 1006 3.38 29.52 15.25
C LEU A 1006 3.12 29.84 13.77
N VAL A 1007 1.90 29.60 13.26
CA VAL A 1007 1.54 29.95 11.87
C VAL A 1007 1.17 31.44 11.73
N SER A 1008 0.75 32.10 12.81
CA SER A 1008 0.37 33.52 12.81
C SER A 1008 1.54 34.52 12.87
N HIS A 1009 2.80 34.05 12.91
CA HIS A 1009 4.01 34.88 13.09
C HIS A 1009 5.17 34.48 12.14
N GLN A 1010 4.86 34.34 10.85
CA GLN A 1010 5.81 34.50 9.73
C GLN A 1010 5.18 35.34 8.62
#